data_AF-A0A4P8XEI7-F1
#
_entry.id   AF-A0A4P8XEI7-F1
#
_cell.length_a   1.000
_cell.length_b   1.000
_cell.length_c   1.000
_cell.angle_alpha   90.00
_cell.angle_beta   90.00
_cell.angle_gamma   90.00
#
_symmetry.space_group_name_H-M   'P 1'
#
loop_
_entity.id
_entity.type
_entity.pdbx_description
1 polymer ?
#
loop_
_entity_poly.entity_id
_entity_poly.type
_entity_poly.pdbx_seq_one_letter_code
_entity_poly.pdbx_strand_id
1 'polypeptide(L)'
;MPIIKKIFKKKIKKVSASNDIALSVICMTYNHGAYIEKALKGFIEQKTNFKFEVIIGDDCSNDDTPEIIKKYVERNPELFIFIQRSENVGPRENVNSLCKIARGRYLAFNEGDDYWTSPYKLQKQYDYMENNKSCAVCFHPVEIIDENDKDFIDIFPKNLESYKLTTNDLIKRNFIQTNSVVYRWNDIIKNKVLNYLDDVVMPGDWMRHLVISTFGEVNFIPEVMSAYRKNDGGIWGKLSDKEKRLKYGQGEIRFFESAKTLVGDSEIKLCEERIKKVFTDLFIEHLLNSDSKHLYALIDNNRHVAEDVLSTLIPKMSVHKIKSEHSLISELEQSLKVSVVVTSYNHESYLRQVFESILMQRGFFSLEIIHADDCSQDKSSTISSSFKLKHNQKIRVLHSTKNIGMLMNMKRAFQECSGDYIAICEGDDYWLSDVKILKQLAVMLKNKNYSMCFNWILLEYINNGSFIPHPQQANLNLSSINFHDIVKTPITGNFSCCFYKADVIRTIPDIYFEEKGAADWLFNVCAAKQGDIGFIREILSVYRIHNKGQWSGLDIIKQKEKIGMAKDTFRRFFPEMYPEDSSIGDVILPTKIDLSINNSMKFNIDRLMIQDYYVEISGWVFKVGENCHANDKIRILLVDSNGNVKKSAPAKIIERPDVDRYAKKTYPSYKENDYRCSGFKSTIPIEKYGEQLYIAVYIIRVSGTNDVAISTSIYNF
;
A
#
# COMPACT_ATOMS: atom_id res chain seq x y z
N MET A 1 -24.62 25.96 26.42
CA MET A 1 -24.01 27.15 27.05
C MET A 1 -24.65 27.47 28.42
N PRO A 2 -24.65 26.53 29.40
CA PRO A 2 -24.28 26.96 30.77
C PRO A 2 -23.42 25.97 31.59
N ILE A 3 -23.15 24.75 31.14
CA ILE A 3 -22.47 23.72 31.96
C ILE A 3 -20.93 23.84 31.94
N ILE A 4 -20.34 24.46 30.91
CA ILE A 4 -18.88 24.64 30.76
C ILE A 4 -18.31 25.70 31.73
N LYS A 5 -19.14 26.58 32.31
CA LYS A 5 -18.65 27.65 33.23
C LYS A 5 -18.34 27.16 34.66
N LYS A 6 -18.74 25.94 35.06
CA LYS A 6 -18.67 25.51 36.47
C LYS A 6 -17.43 24.68 36.83
N ILE A 7 -16.74 24.09 35.85
CA ILE A 7 -15.57 23.21 36.10
C ILE A 7 -14.23 24.00 36.14
N PHE A 8 -14.17 25.20 35.55
CA PHE A 8 -12.94 26.01 35.48
C PHE A 8 -12.60 26.85 36.73
N LYS A 9 -13.27 26.66 37.87
CA LYS A 9 -13.13 27.56 39.04
C LYS A 9 -12.36 27.03 40.25
N LYS A 10 -11.75 25.84 40.20
CA LYS A 10 -10.95 25.33 41.33
C LYS A 10 -9.44 25.40 41.04
N LYS A 11 -8.80 26.35 41.75
CA LYS A 11 -7.35 26.56 41.91
C LYS A 11 -6.55 26.86 40.64
N ILE A 12 -6.93 27.91 39.90
CA ILE A 12 -5.91 28.73 39.22
C ILE A 12 -5.49 29.77 40.26
N LYS A 13 -4.26 29.65 40.81
CA LYS A 13 -3.63 30.79 41.51
C LYS A 13 -3.69 31.94 40.52
N LYS A 14 -4.32 33.04 40.92
CA LYS A 14 -4.47 34.25 40.10
C LYS A 14 -3.08 34.87 39.95
N VAL A 15 -2.28 34.34 39.02
CA VAL A 15 -1.06 34.99 38.53
C VAL A 15 -1.55 36.30 37.92
N SER A 16 -1.05 37.41 38.44
CA SER A 16 -1.41 38.74 37.95
C SER A 16 -1.16 38.78 36.44
N ALA A 17 -2.12 39.35 35.70
CA ALA A 17 -1.95 39.62 34.28
C ALA A 17 -0.93 40.76 34.14
N SER A 18 0.36 40.44 34.16
CA SER A 18 1.37 41.37 33.67
C SER A 18 1.32 41.34 32.14
N ASN A 19 1.04 42.48 31.52
CA ASN A 19 1.18 42.74 30.08
C ASN A 19 2.65 42.64 29.57
N ASP A 20 3.50 41.86 30.25
CA ASP A 20 4.97 41.86 30.14
C ASP A 20 5.52 40.54 29.56
N ILE A 21 4.67 39.54 29.28
CA ILE A 21 5.10 38.32 28.59
C ILE A 21 5.25 38.62 27.10
N ALA A 22 6.47 38.55 26.61
CA ALA A 22 6.77 38.84 25.21
C ALA A 22 6.56 37.62 24.30
N LEU A 23 6.81 36.41 24.81
CA LEU A 23 6.76 35.15 24.07
C LEU A 23 6.15 34.03 24.92
N SER A 24 5.31 33.18 24.32
CA SER A 24 4.83 31.95 24.93
C SER A 24 5.39 30.74 24.18
N VAL A 25 5.87 29.74 24.92
CA VAL A 25 6.32 28.45 24.38
C VAL A 25 5.22 27.43 24.62
N ILE A 26 4.84 26.69 23.58
CA ILE A 26 3.87 25.59 23.68
C ILE A 26 4.62 24.26 23.69
N CYS A 27 4.39 23.46 24.73
CA CYS A 27 4.94 22.12 24.90
C CYS A 27 3.79 21.12 25.11
N MET A 28 3.41 20.41 24.05
CA MET A 28 2.46 19.29 24.17
C MET A 28 3.21 17.99 24.45
N THR A 29 2.62 17.11 25.25
CA THR A 29 3.25 15.84 25.63
C THR A 29 2.21 14.74 25.89
N TYR A 30 2.59 13.50 25.60
CA TYR A 30 1.83 12.30 25.91
C TYR A 30 2.76 11.08 26.00
N ASN A 31 2.95 10.53 27.20
CA ASN A 31 3.88 9.43 27.48
C ASN A 31 5.32 9.69 27.02
N HIS A 32 5.86 10.87 27.35
CA HIS A 32 7.22 11.26 27.01
C HIS A 32 8.15 11.26 28.24
N GLY A 33 7.92 10.38 29.23
CA GLY A 33 8.68 10.37 30.49
C GLY A 33 10.19 10.25 30.25
N ALA A 34 10.57 9.44 29.27
CA ALA A 34 11.96 9.25 28.84
C ALA A 34 12.62 10.49 28.21
N TYR A 35 11.84 11.50 27.76
CA TYR A 35 12.32 12.59 26.91
C TYR A 35 12.08 13.98 27.50
N ILE A 36 10.95 14.16 28.21
CA ILE A 36 10.43 15.46 28.64
C ILE A 36 11.41 16.24 29.51
N GLU A 37 12.26 15.55 30.29
CA GLU A 37 13.24 16.23 31.12
C GLU A 37 14.23 17.07 30.29
N LYS A 38 14.64 16.58 29.12
CA LYS A 38 15.58 17.29 28.24
C LYS A 38 14.93 18.53 27.61
N ALA A 39 13.66 18.43 27.23
CA ALA A 39 12.86 19.57 26.78
C ALA A 39 12.79 20.66 27.88
N LEU A 40 12.45 20.26 29.11
CA LEU A 40 12.32 21.17 30.26
C LEU A 40 13.64 21.87 30.61
N LYS A 41 14.77 21.15 30.54
CA LYS A 41 16.11 21.75 30.70
C LYS A 41 16.39 22.79 29.62
N GLY A 42 16.12 22.46 28.35
CA GLY A 42 16.31 23.39 27.23
C GLY A 42 15.49 24.68 27.36
N PHE A 43 14.32 24.63 27.99
CA PHE A 43 13.51 25.82 28.30
C PHE A 43 14.13 26.68 29.40
N ILE A 44 14.61 26.07 30.48
CA ILE A 44 15.23 26.78 31.62
C ILE A 44 16.54 27.44 31.21
N GLU A 45 17.29 26.81 30.31
CA GLU A 45 18.60 27.30 29.85
C GLU A 45 18.51 28.50 28.90
N GLN A 46 17.31 28.90 28.46
CA GLN A 46 17.13 30.06 27.58
C GLN A 46 17.55 31.36 28.27
N LYS A 47 18.43 32.11 27.60
CA LYS A 47 18.95 33.40 28.04
C LYS A 47 18.29 34.50 27.22
N THR A 48 17.33 35.21 27.82
CA THR A 48 16.56 36.27 27.17
C THR A 48 16.63 37.60 27.94
N ASN A 49 16.48 38.72 27.24
CA ASN A 49 16.29 40.06 27.82
C ASN A 49 14.81 40.45 27.96
N PHE A 50 13.90 39.55 27.63
CA PHE A 50 12.45 39.67 27.77
C PHE A 50 11.89 38.49 28.58
N LYS A 51 10.70 38.67 29.17
CA LYS A 51 10.00 37.59 29.86
C LYS A 51 9.25 36.70 28.87
N PHE A 52 9.33 35.40 29.10
CA PHE A 52 8.55 34.39 28.38
C PHE A 52 7.89 33.43 29.37
N GLU A 53 6.89 32.70 28.90
CA GLU A 53 6.23 31.63 29.64
C GLU A 53 6.29 30.33 28.84
N VAL A 54 6.21 29.19 29.52
CA VAL A 54 6.13 27.87 28.90
C VAL A 54 4.84 27.19 29.34
N ILE A 55 3.97 26.89 28.39
CA ILE A 55 2.67 26.27 28.61
C ILE A 55 2.78 24.80 28.22
N ILE A 56 2.72 23.92 29.20
CA ILE A 56 2.86 22.47 29.05
C ILE A 56 1.47 21.83 29.15
N GLY A 57 1.05 21.13 28.10
CA GLY A 57 -0.20 20.36 28.10
C GLY A 57 0.08 18.86 28.06
N ASP A 58 -0.14 18.19 29.18
CA ASP A 58 -0.09 16.74 29.29
C ASP A 58 -1.44 16.13 28.89
N ASP A 59 -1.42 15.29 27.85
CA ASP A 59 -2.63 14.68 27.26
C ASP A 59 -3.06 13.39 27.97
N CYS A 60 -3.11 13.45 29.30
CA CYS A 60 -3.42 12.33 30.17
C CYS A 60 -2.38 11.19 30.04
N SER A 61 -1.09 11.51 30.23
CA SER A 61 -0.03 10.50 30.22
C SER A 61 -0.22 9.47 31.33
N ASN A 62 0.20 8.24 31.05
CA ASN A 62 0.12 7.09 31.96
C ASN A 62 1.51 6.64 32.47
N ASP A 63 2.58 7.32 32.05
CA ASP A 63 3.94 7.14 32.56
C ASP A 63 4.29 8.25 33.58
N ASP A 64 5.58 8.41 33.89
CA ASP A 64 6.08 9.40 34.84
C ASP A 64 6.22 10.83 34.25
N THR A 65 5.73 11.08 33.02
CA THR A 65 5.71 12.42 32.40
C THR A 65 5.13 13.49 33.34
N PRO A 66 3.94 13.30 33.95
CA PRO A 66 3.34 14.33 34.81
C PRO A 66 4.16 14.59 36.08
N GLU A 67 4.74 13.55 36.68
CA GLU A 67 5.55 13.63 37.89
C GLU A 67 6.85 14.40 37.64
N ILE A 68 7.49 14.18 36.49
CA ILE A 68 8.67 14.94 36.07
C ILE A 68 8.29 16.41 35.90
N ILE A 69 7.23 16.73 35.15
CA ILE A 69 6.80 18.11 34.90
C ILE A 69 6.48 18.84 36.21
N LYS A 70 5.74 18.20 37.14
CA LYS A 70 5.39 18.79 38.44
C LYS A 70 6.63 19.25 39.22
N LYS A 71 7.69 18.44 39.26
CA LYS A 71 8.96 18.80 39.93
C LYS A 71 9.61 20.06 39.32
N TYR A 72 9.54 20.22 38.00
CA TYR A 72 10.10 21.39 37.31
C TYR A 72 9.24 22.65 37.51
N VAL A 73 7.91 22.50 37.50
CA VAL A 73 6.95 23.58 37.78
C VAL A 73 7.09 24.08 39.21
N GLU A 74 7.24 23.19 40.19
CA GLU A 74 7.45 23.55 41.60
C GLU A 74 8.72 24.38 41.81
N ARG A 75 9.78 24.06 41.05
CA ARG A 75 11.07 24.79 41.11
C ARG A 75 11.05 26.10 40.33
N ASN A 76 10.20 26.24 39.31
CA ASN A 76 10.15 27.40 38.42
C ASN A 76 8.70 27.86 38.16
N PRO A 77 7.93 28.24 39.21
CA PRO A 77 6.48 28.47 39.10
C PRO A 77 6.10 29.73 38.30
N GLU A 78 7.04 30.65 38.11
CA GLU A 78 6.84 31.86 37.30
C GLU A 78 7.07 31.61 35.80
N LEU A 79 7.78 30.53 35.45
CA LEU A 79 8.10 30.17 34.06
C LEU A 79 7.07 29.20 33.47
N PHE A 80 6.68 28.17 34.24
CA PHE A 80 5.85 27.08 33.73
C PHE A 80 4.37 27.21 34.10
N ILE A 81 3.51 27.00 33.10
CA ILE A 81 2.08 26.79 33.24
C ILE A 81 1.79 25.35 32.86
N PHE A 82 1.44 24.50 33.82
CA PHE A 82 1.15 23.09 33.58
C PHE A 82 -0.35 22.80 33.56
N ILE A 83 -0.81 22.18 32.48
CA ILE A 83 -2.18 21.72 32.28
C ILE A 83 -2.14 20.20 32.14
N GLN A 84 -2.51 19.51 33.21
CA GLN A 84 -2.73 18.07 33.19
C GLN A 84 -4.19 17.77 32.84
N ARG A 85 -4.41 17.02 31.77
CA ARG A 85 -5.76 16.63 31.32
C ARG A 85 -6.24 15.38 32.06
N SER A 86 -7.56 15.30 32.27
CA SER A 86 -8.21 14.14 32.89
C SER A 86 -8.54 13.02 31.90
N GLU A 87 -8.47 13.31 30.60
CA GLU A 87 -8.69 12.37 29.50
C GLU A 87 -7.78 12.74 28.33
N ASN A 88 -7.44 11.76 27.50
CA ASN A 88 -6.69 11.99 26.27
C ASN A 88 -7.62 12.62 25.22
N VAL A 89 -7.37 13.89 24.88
CA VAL A 89 -8.16 14.63 23.87
C VAL A 89 -7.51 14.59 22.48
N GLY A 90 -6.32 14.00 22.40
CA GLY A 90 -5.53 13.89 21.20
C GLY A 90 -4.65 15.13 20.94
N PRO A 91 -3.64 14.98 20.07
CA PRO A 91 -2.62 15.99 19.84
C PRO A 91 -3.16 17.35 19.37
N ARG A 92 -4.22 17.34 18.54
CA ARG A 92 -4.81 18.56 17.95
C ARG A 92 -5.52 19.43 18.98
N GLU A 93 -6.47 18.88 19.74
CA GLU A 93 -7.17 19.66 20.77
C GLU A 93 -6.23 20.01 21.91
N ASN A 94 -5.26 19.14 22.22
CA ASN A 94 -4.23 19.47 23.18
C ASN A 94 -3.50 20.75 22.76
N VAL A 95 -2.84 20.77 21.60
CA VAL A 95 -2.06 21.95 21.15
C VAL A 95 -2.93 23.19 20.96
N ASN A 96 -4.11 23.07 20.35
CA ASN A 96 -4.97 24.21 20.05
C ASN A 96 -5.49 24.90 21.32
N SER A 97 -5.76 24.13 22.39
CA SER A 97 -6.15 24.69 23.68
C SER A 97 -5.04 25.51 24.35
N LEU A 98 -3.78 25.08 24.21
CA LEU A 98 -2.63 25.78 24.81
C LEU A 98 -2.39 27.10 24.06
N CYS A 99 -2.48 27.08 22.73
CA CYS A 99 -2.42 28.28 21.89
C CYS A 99 -3.51 29.32 22.26
N LYS A 100 -4.68 28.87 22.75
CA LYS A 100 -5.78 29.77 23.16
C LYS A 100 -5.45 30.57 24.42
N ILE A 101 -4.61 30.06 25.31
CA ILE A 101 -4.27 30.73 26.58
C ILE A 101 -2.91 31.43 26.57
N ALA A 102 -2.10 31.21 25.54
CA ALA A 102 -0.84 31.90 25.32
C ALA A 102 -1.01 33.44 25.38
N ARG A 103 -0.17 34.09 26.19
CA ARG A 103 -0.22 35.54 26.44
C ARG A 103 0.82 36.33 25.64
N GLY A 104 1.86 35.67 25.15
CA GLY A 104 2.96 36.27 24.40
C GLY A 104 2.51 36.85 23.06
N ARG A 105 3.16 37.96 22.67
CA ARG A 105 3.05 38.54 21.32
C ARG A 105 3.70 37.66 20.25
N TYR A 106 4.54 36.72 20.69
CA TYR A 106 5.15 35.67 19.88
C TYR A 106 4.83 34.29 20.45
N LEU A 107 4.77 33.29 19.57
CA LEU A 107 4.47 31.91 19.94
C LEU A 107 5.56 30.97 19.41
N ALA A 108 6.22 30.22 20.29
CA ALA A 108 7.19 29.19 19.94
C ALA A 108 6.63 27.80 20.25
N PHE A 109 7.18 26.77 19.61
CA PHE A 109 6.82 25.38 19.87
C PHE A 109 8.06 24.55 20.20
N ASN A 110 7.87 23.53 21.04
CA ASN A 110 8.77 22.40 21.24
C ASN A 110 7.99 21.28 21.93
N GLU A 111 7.74 20.18 21.23
CA GLU A 111 7.09 19.00 21.75
C GLU A 111 7.90 18.35 22.87
N GLY A 112 7.22 17.58 23.74
CA GLY A 112 7.85 16.98 24.93
C GLY A 112 8.92 15.92 24.63
N ASP A 113 8.98 15.41 23.40
CA ASP A 113 9.98 14.45 22.93
C ASP A 113 11.18 15.08 22.19
N ASP A 114 11.10 16.39 21.92
CA ASP A 114 12.12 17.22 21.28
C ASP A 114 12.81 18.16 22.27
N TYR A 115 13.93 18.77 21.88
CA TYR A 115 14.60 19.77 22.74
C TYR A 115 15.36 20.84 21.96
N TRP A 116 15.66 21.95 22.65
CA TRP A 116 16.51 23.01 22.11
C TRP A 116 17.97 22.79 22.49
N THR A 117 18.86 22.96 21.53
CA THR A 117 20.32 22.78 21.70
C THR A 117 21.04 24.10 21.98
N SER A 118 20.39 25.24 21.70
CA SER A 118 20.97 26.57 21.89
C SER A 118 20.28 27.33 23.03
N PRO A 119 21.03 27.88 24.01
CA PRO A 119 20.47 28.72 25.07
C PRO A 119 20.06 30.11 24.56
N TYR A 120 20.37 30.48 23.32
CA TYR A 120 20.04 31.79 22.74
C TYR A 120 18.96 31.71 21.66
N LYS A 121 18.33 30.54 21.46
CA LYS A 121 17.31 30.30 20.42
C LYS A 121 16.19 31.33 20.47
N LEU A 122 15.57 31.50 21.64
CA LEU A 122 14.47 32.45 21.82
C LEU A 122 14.93 33.91 21.64
N GLN A 123 16.12 34.27 22.16
CA GLN A 123 16.64 35.63 22.02
C GLN A 123 16.89 35.99 20.56
N LYS A 124 17.56 35.13 19.80
CA LYS A 124 17.87 35.35 18.39
C LYS A 124 16.61 35.50 17.54
N GLN A 125 15.62 34.62 17.73
CA GLN A 125 14.35 34.71 17.00
C GLN A 125 13.53 35.93 17.42
N TYR A 126 13.53 36.29 18.70
CA TYR A 126 12.85 37.50 19.18
C TYR A 126 13.46 38.77 18.58
N ASP A 127 14.79 38.92 18.66
CA ASP A 127 15.49 40.07 18.09
C ASP A 127 15.24 40.16 16.58
N TYR A 128 15.24 39.03 15.88
CA TYR A 128 14.89 38.99 14.46
C TYR A 128 13.47 39.48 14.19
N MET A 129 12.47 38.96 14.93
CA MET A 129 11.06 39.32 14.78
C MET A 129 10.76 40.78 15.16
N GLU A 130 11.51 41.33 16.12
CA GLU A 130 11.43 42.74 16.51
C GLU A 130 12.10 43.65 15.48
N ASN A 131 13.23 43.26 14.89
CA ASN A 131 13.90 44.04 13.85
C ASN A 131 13.21 43.92 12.48
N ASN A 132 12.42 42.87 12.25
CA ASN A 132 11.71 42.62 11.01
C ASN A 132 10.20 42.54 11.28
N LYS A 133 9.53 43.70 11.38
CA LYS A 133 8.09 43.75 11.71
C LYS A 133 7.17 43.06 10.69
N SER A 134 7.63 42.90 9.44
CA SER A 134 6.93 42.13 8.40
C SER A 134 7.05 40.62 8.58
N CYS A 135 7.98 40.11 9.40
CA CYS A 135 8.15 38.68 9.63
C CYS A 135 6.96 38.13 10.43
N ALA A 136 6.28 37.13 9.88
CA ALA A 136 5.18 36.43 10.52
C ALA A 136 5.60 35.04 11.04
N VAL A 137 6.53 34.38 10.33
CA VAL A 137 7.06 33.07 10.67
C VAL A 137 8.58 33.13 10.64
N CYS A 138 9.24 32.81 11.75
CA CYS A 138 10.70 32.69 11.84
C CYS A 138 11.05 31.26 12.24
N PHE A 139 11.96 30.61 11.52
CA PHE A 139 12.37 29.24 11.80
C PHE A 139 13.86 29.03 11.48
N HIS A 140 14.38 27.87 11.82
CA HIS A 140 15.79 27.54 11.69
C HIS A 140 15.97 26.03 11.45
N PRO A 141 17.14 25.55 10.99
CA PRO A 141 17.37 24.12 10.82
C PRO A 141 17.46 23.40 12.17
N VAL A 142 17.15 22.11 12.18
CA VAL A 142 17.20 21.23 13.35
C VAL A 142 18.05 20.02 13.06
N GLU A 143 18.67 19.47 14.10
CA GLU A 143 19.28 18.15 14.05
C GLU A 143 18.16 17.10 14.08
N ILE A 144 18.20 16.13 13.18
CA ILE A 144 17.41 14.90 13.31
C ILE A 144 18.28 13.91 14.05
N ILE A 145 17.76 13.40 15.17
CA ILE A 145 18.45 12.45 16.02
C ILE A 145 17.61 11.18 16.23
N ASP A 146 18.26 10.10 16.64
CA ASP A 146 17.58 8.87 17.02
C ASP A 146 16.82 9.01 18.36
N GLU A 147 16.01 8.00 18.68
CA GLU A 147 15.25 7.97 19.93
C GLU A 147 16.13 7.95 21.20
N ASN A 148 17.40 7.54 21.08
CA ASN A 148 18.31 7.34 22.21
C ASN A 148 19.29 8.51 22.44
N ASP A 149 19.20 9.61 21.69
CA ASP A 149 20.17 10.72 21.74
C ASP A 149 21.60 10.32 21.34
N LYS A 150 21.79 9.20 20.65
CA LYS A 150 23.13 8.66 20.37
C LYS A 150 23.61 9.05 18.99
N ASP A 151 22.72 8.96 18.01
CA ASP A 151 23.10 9.09 16.60
C ASP A 151 22.51 10.36 16.00
N PHE A 152 23.40 11.23 15.51
CA PHE A 152 23.04 12.27 14.56
C PHE A 152 22.64 11.59 13.25
N ILE A 153 21.40 11.81 12.82
CA ILE A 153 20.85 11.25 11.58
C ILE A 153 21.04 12.24 10.44
N ASP A 154 20.61 13.50 10.63
CA ASP A 154 20.58 14.49 9.56
C ASP A 154 20.37 15.94 10.06
N ILE A 155 20.36 16.92 9.15
CA ILE A 155 19.82 18.28 9.40
C ILE A 155 18.60 18.52 8.52
N PHE A 156 17.56 19.12 9.10
CA PHE A 156 16.36 19.52 8.37
C PHE A 156 15.95 20.99 8.64
N PRO A 157 15.57 21.76 7.62
CA PRO A 157 15.59 21.39 6.21
C PRO A 157 17.01 21.51 5.60
N LYS A 158 17.29 20.67 4.61
CA LYS A 158 18.52 20.77 3.80
C LYS A 158 18.43 21.88 2.77
N ASN A 159 19.58 22.51 2.49
CA ASN A 159 19.81 23.35 1.31
C ASN A 159 18.78 24.47 1.12
N LEU A 160 18.41 25.14 2.21
CA LEU A 160 17.57 26.33 2.16
C LEU A 160 18.47 27.57 2.08
N GLU A 161 18.74 27.99 0.84
CA GLU A 161 19.62 29.14 0.54
C GLU A 161 18.88 30.48 0.56
N SER A 162 17.54 30.47 0.46
CA SER A 162 16.73 31.67 0.51
C SER A 162 16.35 32.06 1.94
N TYR A 163 16.66 33.31 2.31
CA TYR A 163 16.33 33.90 3.60
C TYR A 163 14.88 34.43 3.68
N LYS A 164 14.19 34.52 2.54
CA LYS A 164 12.82 35.00 2.43
C LYS A 164 11.98 34.04 1.61
N LEU A 165 11.00 33.43 2.26
CA LEU A 165 10.07 32.47 1.70
C LEU A 165 8.65 33.02 1.78
N THR A 166 7.76 32.43 1.01
CA THR A 166 6.38 32.86 0.86
C THR A 166 5.42 31.73 1.24
N THR A 167 4.13 32.07 1.40
CA THR A 167 3.04 31.09 1.48
C THR A 167 3.06 30.12 0.29
N ASN A 168 3.44 30.59 -0.90
CA ASN A 168 3.52 29.77 -2.11
C ASN A 168 4.67 28.75 -2.07
N ASP A 169 5.76 29.04 -1.34
CA ASP A 169 6.82 28.07 -1.10
C ASP A 169 6.36 27.00 -0.11
N LEU A 170 5.66 27.43 0.95
CA LEU A 170 5.13 26.53 1.98
C LEU A 170 4.09 25.55 1.42
N ILE A 171 3.19 25.96 0.52
CA ILE A 171 2.18 25.03 -0.02
C ILE A 171 2.80 23.95 -0.91
N LYS A 172 3.96 24.21 -1.51
CA LYS A 172 4.69 23.23 -2.34
C LYS A 172 5.31 22.13 -1.49
N ARG A 173 5.77 22.46 -0.27
CA ARG A 173 6.41 21.51 0.64
C ARG A 173 6.46 22.07 2.07
N ASN A 174 6.19 21.22 3.07
CA ASN A 174 6.52 21.55 4.45
C ASN A 174 8.03 21.41 4.68
N PHE A 175 8.69 22.51 5.02
CA PHE A 175 10.13 22.56 5.31
C PHE A 175 10.42 23.14 6.70
N ILE A 176 9.38 23.38 7.52
CA ILE A 176 9.52 23.92 8.87
C ILE A 176 9.29 22.79 9.85
N GLN A 177 10.25 22.54 10.73
CA GLN A 177 10.05 21.64 11.86
C GLN A 177 9.41 22.39 13.03
N THR A 178 8.42 21.80 13.69
CA THR A 178 7.65 22.45 14.75
C THR A 178 8.52 23.03 15.87
N ASN A 179 9.50 22.27 16.38
CA ASN A 179 10.41 22.71 17.44
C ASN A 179 11.39 23.83 17.05
N SER A 180 11.42 24.24 15.77
CA SER A 180 12.26 25.34 15.28
C SER A 180 11.55 26.70 15.21
N VAL A 181 10.21 26.71 15.20
CA VAL A 181 9.45 27.88 14.74
C VAL A 181 9.12 28.87 15.87
N VAL A 182 9.08 30.15 15.51
CA VAL A 182 8.46 31.25 16.27
C VAL A 182 7.53 32.02 15.34
N TYR A 183 6.29 32.25 15.80
CA TYR A 183 5.28 33.00 15.08
C TYR A 183 5.03 34.36 15.69
N ARG A 184 4.62 35.33 14.86
CA ARG A 184 3.87 36.50 15.33
C ARG A 184 2.50 36.04 15.80
N TRP A 185 2.12 36.42 17.02
CA TRP A 185 0.93 35.91 17.69
C TRP A 185 0.11 37.03 18.32
N ASN A 186 -0.86 37.55 17.56
CA ASN A 186 -1.86 38.49 18.04
C ASN A 186 -3.27 37.91 17.85
N ASP A 187 -4.30 38.57 18.40
CA ASP A 187 -5.67 38.06 18.37
C ASP A 187 -6.20 37.81 16.95
N ILE A 188 -5.80 38.61 15.96
CA ILE A 188 -6.21 38.45 14.56
C ILE A 188 -5.63 37.14 13.99
N ILE A 189 -4.32 36.94 14.14
CA ILE A 189 -3.62 35.74 13.66
C ILE A 189 -4.17 34.51 14.39
N LYS A 190 -4.26 34.58 15.71
CA LYS A 190 -4.78 33.52 16.57
C LYS A 190 -6.18 33.07 16.14
N ASN A 191 -7.10 34.02 15.96
CA ASN A 191 -8.47 33.70 15.54
C ASN A 191 -8.50 33.09 14.13
N LYS A 192 -7.69 33.61 13.19
CA LYS A 192 -7.61 33.03 11.84
C LYS A 192 -7.07 31.60 11.86
N VAL A 193 -6.00 31.34 12.61
CA VAL A 193 -5.41 30.01 12.77
C VAL A 193 -6.41 29.01 13.35
N LEU A 194 -7.11 29.38 14.43
CA LEU A 194 -8.09 28.50 15.07
C LEU A 194 -9.30 28.19 14.17
N ASN A 195 -9.64 29.07 13.22
CA ASN A 195 -10.71 28.84 12.25
C ASN A 195 -10.33 27.85 11.13
N TYR A 196 -9.03 27.66 10.87
CA TYR A 196 -8.53 26.75 9.82
C TYR A 196 -8.16 25.37 10.35
N LEU A 197 -8.03 25.22 11.66
CA LEU A 197 -7.62 23.97 12.30
C LEU A 197 -8.83 23.26 12.90
N ASP A 198 -9.76 22.87 12.02
CA ASP A 198 -10.84 21.96 12.40
C ASP A 198 -10.29 20.55 12.74
N ASP A 199 -11.15 19.68 13.25
CA ASP A 199 -10.76 18.35 13.72
C ASP A 199 -10.28 17.41 12.60
N VAL A 200 -10.49 17.77 11.33
CA VAL A 200 -10.24 16.93 10.17
C VAL A 200 -8.90 17.27 9.50
N VAL A 201 -8.52 18.56 9.43
CA VAL A 201 -7.31 19.02 8.72
C VAL A 201 -6.02 18.31 9.16
N MET A 202 -5.25 17.80 8.19
CA MET A 202 -3.92 17.22 8.39
C MET A 202 -2.97 17.46 7.21
N PRO A 203 -1.67 17.73 7.44
CA PRO A 203 -1.01 17.95 8.74
C PRO A 203 -1.35 19.30 9.38
N GLY A 204 -1.56 19.31 10.71
CA GLY A 204 -2.03 20.49 11.43
C GLY A 204 -0.97 21.59 11.59
N ASP A 205 0.28 21.21 11.85
CA ASP A 205 1.46 22.09 11.89
C ASP A 205 1.65 22.84 10.58
N TRP A 206 1.59 22.12 9.45
CA TRP A 206 1.73 22.70 8.12
C TRP A 206 0.64 23.75 7.84
N MET A 207 -0.61 23.46 8.22
CA MET A 207 -1.70 24.44 8.09
C MET A 207 -1.44 25.68 8.95
N ARG A 208 -0.79 25.54 10.13
CA ARG A 208 -0.36 26.70 10.93
C ARG A 208 0.57 27.59 10.15
N HIS A 209 1.64 27.00 9.63
CA HIS A 209 2.69 27.72 8.92
C HIS A 209 2.06 28.52 7.78
N LEU A 210 1.18 27.86 7.02
CA LEU A 210 0.50 28.43 5.86
C LEU A 210 -0.46 29.56 6.22
N VAL A 211 -1.28 29.41 7.25
CA VAL A 211 -2.21 30.47 7.67
C VAL A 211 -1.45 31.69 8.18
N ILE A 212 -0.42 31.47 9.00
CA ILE A 212 0.36 32.56 9.61
C ILE A 212 1.20 33.27 8.55
N SER A 213 1.74 32.55 7.56
CA SER A 213 2.49 33.17 6.46
C SER A 213 1.65 34.11 5.60
N THR A 214 0.31 34.03 5.65
CA THR A 214 -0.54 35.03 4.97
C THR A 214 -0.50 36.44 5.60
N PHE A 215 0.12 36.59 6.77
CA PHE A 215 0.25 37.88 7.47
C PHE A 215 1.62 38.52 7.33
N GLY A 216 2.58 37.91 6.62
CA GLY A 216 3.91 38.46 6.50
C GLY A 216 4.95 37.49 5.94
N GLU A 217 6.21 37.89 5.99
CA GLU A 217 7.33 37.10 5.47
C GLU A 217 7.57 35.83 6.30
N VAL A 218 8.07 34.80 5.63
CA VAL A 218 8.58 33.56 6.24
C VAL A 218 10.10 33.60 6.16
N ASN A 219 10.77 33.63 7.31
CA ASN A 219 12.20 33.92 7.39
C ASN A 219 12.97 32.77 8.03
N PHE A 220 14.14 32.52 7.47
CA PHE A 220 15.02 31.43 7.84
C PHE A 220 16.30 31.97 8.50
N ILE A 221 16.62 31.47 9.70
CA ILE A 221 17.90 31.70 10.38
C ILE A 221 18.76 30.46 10.15
N PRO A 222 19.91 30.54 9.44
CA PRO A 222 20.71 29.39 9.06
C PRO A 222 21.61 28.90 10.21
N GLU A 223 21.03 28.69 11.39
CA GLU A 223 21.74 28.20 12.58
C GLU A 223 20.94 27.08 13.24
N VAL A 224 21.61 25.95 13.47
CA VAL A 224 20.99 24.80 14.13
C VAL A 224 20.82 25.10 15.62
N MET A 225 19.57 25.13 16.11
CA MET A 225 19.25 25.53 17.49
C MET A 225 18.29 24.57 18.22
N SER A 226 17.85 23.50 17.56
CA SER A 226 16.97 22.46 18.13
C SER A 226 17.32 21.08 17.58
N ALA A 227 16.89 20.05 18.29
CA ALA A 227 16.97 18.66 17.88
C ALA A 227 15.56 18.04 17.84
N TYR A 228 15.21 17.46 16.70
CA TYR A 228 14.02 16.66 16.45
C TYR A 228 14.32 15.18 16.63
N ARG A 229 13.62 14.55 17.57
CA ARG A 229 13.75 13.12 17.85
C ARG A 229 12.88 12.29 16.94
N LYS A 230 13.50 11.42 16.15
CA LYS A 230 12.78 10.41 15.39
C LYS A 230 12.61 9.14 16.23
N ASN A 231 11.42 8.98 16.81
CA ASN A 231 11.05 7.80 17.58
C ASN A 231 9.94 6.98 16.91
N ASP A 232 9.84 5.71 17.25
CA ASP A 232 8.81 4.79 16.77
C ASP A 232 7.41 5.13 17.33
N GLY A 233 7.33 5.91 18.41
CA GLY A 233 6.07 6.39 18.98
C GLY A 233 5.38 7.48 18.15
N GLY A 234 6.11 8.15 17.25
CA GLY A 234 5.64 9.30 16.51
C GLY A 234 4.47 9.00 15.56
N ILE A 235 3.61 10.00 15.38
CA ILE A 235 2.43 9.95 14.49
C ILE A 235 2.78 9.47 13.07
N TRP A 236 3.99 9.78 12.60
CA TRP A 236 4.48 9.49 11.26
C TRP A 236 5.48 8.32 11.19
N GLY A 237 5.88 7.73 12.32
CA GLY A 237 7.00 6.76 12.39
C GLY A 237 6.63 5.32 12.02
N LYS A 238 5.54 4.78 12.56
CA LYS A 238 5.19 3.34 12.46
C LYS A 238 4.46 2.89 11.21
N LEU A 239 3.73 3.79 10.56
CA LEU A 239 2.80 3.42 9.50
C LEU A 239 3.49 3.40 8.14
N SER A 240 3.21 2.36 7.35
CA SER A 240 3.52 2.33 5.92
C SER A 240 2.84 3.48 5.17
N ASP A 241 3.32 3.82 3.99
CA ASP A 241 2.71 4.90 3.18
C ASP A 241 1.23 4.63 2.87
N LYS A 242 0.86 3.34 2.69
CA LYS A 242 -0.53 2.91 2.52
C LYS A 242 -1.36 3.17 3.78
N GLU A 243 -0.86 2.79 4.95
CA GLU A 243 -1.58 3.02 6.21
C GLU A 243 -1.71 4.51 6.54
N LYS A 244 -0.66 5.30 6.27
CA LYS A 244 -0.71 6.77 6.38
C LYS A 244 -1.78 7.34 5.45
N ARG A 245 -1.81 6.90 4.19
CA ARG A 245 -2.80 7.33 3.20
C ARG A 245 -4.22 7.03 3.69
N LEU A 246 -4.50 5.81 4.13
CA LEU A 246 -5.82 5.41 4.65
C LEU A 246 -6.22 6.18 5.92
N LYS A 247 -5.26 6.43 6.82
CA LYS A 247 -5.53 7.08 8.10
C LYS A 247 -5.68 8.60 7.99
N TYR A 248 -4.86 9.25 7.16
CA TYR A 248 -4.74 10.71 7.11
C TYR A 248 -5.21 11.34 5.80
N GLY A 249 -5.47 10.55 4.75
CA GLY A 249 -5.77 11.08 3.42
C GLY A 249 -7.01 11.97 3.34
N GLN A 250 -8.06 11.69 4.12
CA GLN A 250 -9.23 12.58 4.23
C GLN A 250 -8.83 13.95 4.81
N GLY A 251 -7.97 13.95 5.83
CA GLY A 251 -7.43 15.16 6.42
C GLY A 251 -6.50 15.92 5.47
N GLU A 252 -5.76 15.21 4.62
CA GLU A 252 -4.95 15.82 3.55
C GLU A 252 -5.81 16.46 2.46
N ILE A 253 -6.93 15.84 2.06
CA ILE A 253 -7.89 16.47 1.14
C ILE A 253 -8.42 17.76 1.78
N ARG A 254 -8.87 17.68 3.04
CA ARG A 254 -9.35 18.85 3.78
C ARG A 254 -8.30 19.95 3.89
N PHE A 255 -7.03 19.59 4.12
CA PHE A 255 -5.91 20.51 4.15
C PHE A 255 -5.78 21.28 2.84
N PHE A 256 -5.72 20.60 1.69
CA PHE A 256 -5.55 21.27 0.40
C PHE A 256 -6.81 22.05 0.00
N GLU A 257 -8.00 21.59 0.40
CA GLU A 257 -9.25 22.34 0.22
C GLU A 257 -9.21 23.69 0.94
N SER A 258 -8.82 23.68 2.21
CA SER A 258 -8.63 24.90 3.00
C SER A 258 -7.47 25.75 2.49
N ALA A 259 -6.40 25.15 1.98
CA ALA A 259 -5.24 25.89 1.48
C ALA A 259 -5.56 26.74 0.24
N LYS A 260 -6.53 26.34 -0.60
CA LYS A 260 -6.93 27.11 -1.80
C LYS A 260 -7.35 28.55 -1.48
N THR A 261 -7.88 28.81 -0.28
CA THR A 261 -8.31 30.16 0.13
C THR A 261 -7.16 31.03 0.66
N LEU A 262 -5.93 30.48 0.71
CA LEU A 262 -4.74 31.14 1.27
C LEU A 262 -3.67 31.45 0.21
N VAL A 263 -3.82 30.94 -1.02
CA VAL A 263 -2.79 30.95 -2.07
C VAL A 263 -3.31 31.58 -3.37
N GLY A 264 -2.40 31.93 -4.28
CA GLY A 264 -2.75 32.47 -5.60
C GLY A 264 -3.16 31.39 -6.61
N ASP A 265 -3.66 31.83 -7.78
CA ASP A 265 -4.26 30.96 -8.81
C ASP A 265 -3.36 29.77 -9.25
N SER A 266 -2.06 30.00 -9.42
CA SER A 266 -1.11 28.93 -9.80
C SER A 266 -1.04 27.82 -8.75
N GLU A 267 -1.04 28.18 -7.48
CA GLU A 267 -1.00 27.26 -6.35
C GLU A 267 -2.37 26.63 -6.05
N ILE A 268 -3.48 27.27 -6.43
CA ILE A 268 -4.82 26.64 -6.39
C ILE A 268 -4.83 25.39 -7.28
N LYS A 269 -4.31 25.49 -8.51
CA LYS A 269 -4.20 24.33 -9.41
C LYS A 269 -3.36 23.20 -8.81
N LEU A 270 -2.25 23.54 -8.17
CA LEU A 270 -1.43 22.57 -7.44
C LEU A 270 -2.24 21.86 -6.33
N CYS A 271 -3.00 22.61 -5.54
CA CYS A 271 -3.87 22.04 -4.51
C CYS A 271 -4.91 21.08 -5.12
N GLU A 272 -5.55 21.46 -6.23
CA GLU A 272 -6.52 20.61 -6.93
C GLU A 272 -5.89 19.32 -7.44
N GLU A 273 -4.70 19.39 -8.04
CA GLU A 273 -3.95 18.21 -8.49
C GLU A 273 -3.59 17.29 -7.32
N ARG A 274 -3.17 17.86 -6.17
CA ARG A 274 -2.91 17.09 -4.95
C ARG A 274 -4.17 16.43 -4.41
N ILE A 275 -5.29 17.14 -4.36
CA ILE A 275 -6.59 16.61 -3.91
C ILE A 275 -7.01 15.42 -4.79
N LYS A 276 -6.99 15.59 -6.11
CA LYS A 276 -7.34 14.52 -7.07
C LYS A 276 -6.46 13.29 -6.89
N LYS A 277 -5.15 13.49 -6.68
CA LYS A 277 -4.21 12.40 -6.41
C LYS A 277 -4.56 11.66 -5.12
N VAL A 278 -4.75 12.37 -4.01
CA VAL A 278 -5.07 11.76 -2.72
C VAL A 278 -6.41 11.03 -2.77
N PHE A 279 -7.42 11.63 -3.39
CA PHE A 279 -8.73 11.00 -3.60
C PHE A 279 -8.59 9.71 -4.43
N THR A 280 -7.84 9.74 -5.53
CA THR A 280 -7.59 8.56 -6.39
C THR A 280 -6.92 7.45 -5.59
N ASP A 281 -5.86 7.76 -4.84
CA ASP A 281 -5.14 6.77 -4.03
C ASP A 281 -6.07 6.13 -2.98
N LEU A 282 -6.88 6.93 -2.27
CA LEU A 282 -7.86 6.42 -1.30
C LEU A 282 -8.94 5.56 -1.95
N PHE A 283 -9.48 6.00 -3.09
CA PHE A 283 -10.51 5.27 -3.83
C PHE A 283 -9.99 3.89 -4.23
N ILE A 284 -8.78 3.81 -4.80
CA ILE A 284 -8.17 2.54 -5.20
C ILE A 284 -7.91 1.63 -3.99
N GLU A 285 -7.43 2.17 -2.86
CA GLU A 285 -7.18 1.37 -1.66
C GLU A 285 -8.47 0.80 -1.04
N HIS A 286 -9.53 1.59 -0.95
CA HIS A 286 -10.81 1.08 -0.45
C HIS A 286 -11.48 0.11 -1.45
N LEU A 287 -11.29 0.31 -2.76
CA LEU A 287 -11.72 -0.64 -3.79
C LEU A 287 -11.03 -2.00 -3.61
N LEU A 288 -9.69 -2.02 -3.44
CA LEU A 288 -8.90 -3.22 -3.20
C LEU A 288 -9.32 -3.97 -1.93
N ASN A 289 -9.71 -3.24 -0.89
CA ASN A 289 -10.17 -3.82 0.38
C ASN A 289 -11.66 -4.24 0.34
N SER A 290 -12.37 -4.02 -0.78
CA SER A 290 -13.82 -4.20 -0.88
C SER A 290 -14.58 -3.47 0.25
N ASP A 291 -14.13 -2.26 0.59
CA ASP A 291 -14.64 -1.45 1.70
C ASP A 291 -15.66 -0.42 1.18
N SER A 292 -16.88 -0.90 0.90
CA SER A 292 -17.97 -0.10 0.35
C SER A 292 -18.38 1.07 1.24
N LYS A 293 -18.31 0.88 2.57
CA LYS A 293 -18.65 1.92 3.54
C LYS A 293 -17.71 3.13 3.44
N HIS A 294 -16.39 2.90 3.45
CA HIS A 294 -15.45 4.01 3.35
C HIS A 294 -15.33 4.56 1.92
N LEU A 295 -15.54 3.75 0.88
CA LEU A 295 -15.70 4.27 -0.49
C LEU A 295 -16.85 5.26 -0.59
N TYR A 296 -18.02 4.88 -0.07
CA TYR A 296 -19.20 5.76 -0.09
C TYR A 296 -18.94 7.03 0.71
N ALA A 297 -18.39 6.92 1.93
CA ALA A 297 -18.04 8.10 2.73
C ALA A 297 -17.01 9.02 2.02
N LEU A 298 -16.02 8.44 1.34
CA LEU A 298 -15.04 9.20 0.56
C LEU A 298 -15.70 10.00 -0.57
N ILE A 299 -16.59 9.36 -1.33
CA ILE A 299 -17.30 10.01 -2.44
C ILE A 299 -18.28 11.06 -1.91
N ASP A 300 -19.07 10.74 -0.89
CA ASP A 300 -20.12 11.62 -0.38
C ASP A 300 -19.54 12.88 0.28
N ASN A 301 -18.44 12.74 1.03
CA ASN A 301 -17.76 13.88 1.64
C ASN A 301 -17.01 14.76 0.62
N ASN A 302 -16.75 14.27 -0.59
CA ASN A 302 -15.90 14.94 -1.58
C ASN A 302 -16.53 14.94 -2.99
N ARG A 303 -17.85 15.11 -3.10
CA ARG A 303 -18.60 14.97 -4.37
C ARG A 303 -18.04 15.79 -5.52
N HIS A 304 -17.58 17.01 -5.25
CA HIS A 304 -17.04 17.92 -6.27
C HIS A 304 -15.77 17.38 -6.93
N VAL A 305 -14.91 16.69 -6.17
CA VAL A 305 -13.71 16.01 -6.69
C VAL A 305 -14.06 14.64 -7.25
N ALA A 306 -15.00 13.94 -6.61
CA ALA A 306 -15.40 12.60 -7.03
C ALA A 306 -15.96 12.58 -8.46
N GLU A 307 -16.79 13.56 -8.84
CA GLU A 307 -17.34 13.65 -10.20
C GLU A 307 -16.22 13.72 -11.27
N ASP A 308 -15.25 14.62 -11.06
CA ASP A 308 -14.14 14.82 -12.00
C ASP A 308 -13.19 13.61 -12.05
N VAL A 309 -12.80 13.09 -10.89
CA VAL A 309 -11.89 11.95 -10.80
C VAL A 309 -12.54 10.67 -11.30
N LEU A 310 -13.78 10.36 -10.91
CA LEU A 310 -14.43 9.10 -11.25
C LEU A 310 -14.95 9.07 -12.69
N SER A 311 -15.42 10.18 -13.26
CA SER A 311 -15.72 10.25 -14.70
C SER A 311 -14.46 10.04 -15.55
N THR A 312 -13.30 10.42 -15.01
CA THR A 312 -12.00 10.12 -15.61
C THR A 312 -11.66 8.64 -15.43
N LEU A 313 -11.62 8.10 -14.21
CA LEU A 313 -11.19 6.73 -13.94
C LEU A 313 -12.13 5.66 -14.54
N ILE A 314 -13.44 5.90 -14.44
CA ILE A 314 -14.50 4.96 -14.84
C ILE A 314 -15.54 5.75 -15.65
N PRO A 315 -15.33 5.97 -16.97
CA PRO A 315 -16.16 6.86 -17.77
C PRO A 315 -17.66 6.54 -17.82
N LYS A 316 -18.05 5.29 -17.54
CA LYS A 316 -19.45 4.87 -17.47
C LYS A 316 -20.15 5.18 -16.14
N MET A 317 -19.38 5.55 -15.12
CA MET A 317 -19.86 5.78 -13.77
C MET A 317 -20.51 7.16 -13.64
N SER A 318 -21.67 7.22 -13.00
CA SER A 318 -22.37 8.47 -12.68
C SER A 318 -22.43 8.69 -11.17
N VAL A 319 -21.65 9.65 -10.67
CA VAL A 319 -21.58 9.96 -9.23
C VAL A 319 -22.92 10.49 -8.69
N HIS A 320 -23.72 11.15 -9.53
CA HIS A 320 -25.08 11.59 -9.18
C HIS A 320 -26.05 10.46 -8.81
N LYS A 321 -25.84 9.24 -9.30
CA LYS A 321 -26.67 8.08 -8.93
C LYS A 321 -26.31 7.49 -7.57
N ILE A 322 -25.12 7.80 -7.05
CA ILE A 322 -24.62 7.31 -5.78
C ILE A 322 -25.28 8.10 -4.65
N LYS A 323 -26.26 7.51 -3.99
CA LYS A 323 -27.03 8.09 -2.87
C LYS A 323 -26.90 7.31 -1.56
N SER A 324 -26.32 6.13 -1.64
CA SER A 324 -26.10 5.19 -0.54
C SER A 324 -25.01 4.19 -0.92
N GLU A 325 -24.49 3.47 0.07
CA GLU A 325 -23.57 2.35 -0.12
C GLU A 325 -24.11 1.32 -1.14
N HIS A 326 -25.40 0.99 -1.09
CA HIS A 326 -26.01 0.04 -2.02
C HIS A 326 -26.01 0.55 -3.47
N SER A 327 -26.36 1.83 -3.67
CA SER A 327 -26.32 2.44 -5.01
C SER A 327 -24.89 2.61 -5.55
N LEU A 328 -23.90 2.78 -4.68
CA LEU A 328 -22.48 2.79 -5.06
C LEU A 328 -22.08 1.44 -5.64
N ILE A 329 -22.39 0.34 -4.93
CA ILE A 329 -22.04 -1.02 -5.38
C ILE A 329 -22.70 -1.30 -6.73
N SER A 330 -24.00 -0.99 -6.86
CA SER A 330 -24.74 -1.16 -8.11
C SER A 330 -24.13 -0.35 -9.27
N GLU A 331 -23.73 0.90 -9.03
CA GLU A 331 -23.11 1.73 -10.07
C GLU A 331 -21.72 1.20 -10.46
N LEU A 332 -20.91 0.75 -9.49
CA LEU A 332 -19.60 0.14 -9.76
C LEU A 332 -19.75 -1.15 -10.58
N GLU A 333 -20.65 -2.05 -10.21
CA GLU A 333 -20.88 -3.30 -10.94
C GLU A 333 -21.38 -3.06 -12.37
N GLN A 334 -22.20 -2.05 -12.59
CA GLN A 334 -22.68 -1.65 -13.92
C GLN A 334 -21.59 -0.98 -14.77
N SER A 335 -20.71 -0.21 -14.13
CA SER A 335 -19.69 0.59 -14.81
C SER A 335 -18.37 -0.15 -15.03
N LEU A 336 -18.10 -1.20 -14.24
CA LEU A 336 -16.93 -2.06 -14.34
C LEU A 336 -17.38 -3.47 -14.71
N LYS A 337 -17.40 -3.76 -16.01
CA LYS A 337 -17.69 -5.09 -16.53
C LYS A 337 -16.43 -5.77 -17.04
N VAL A 338 -16.21 -7.01 -16.60
CA VAL A 338 -15.08 -7.87 -17.02
C VAL A 338 -15.60 -9.10 -17.74
N SER A 339 -15.09 -9.35 -18.95
CA SER A 339 -15.29 -10.61 -19.67
C SER A 339 -14.09 -11.52 -19.44
N VAL A 340 -14.33 -12.77 -19.03
CA VAL A 340 -13.28 -13.78 -18.92
C VAL A 340 -13.42 -14.77 -20.06
N VAL A 341 -12.40 -14.84 -20.91
CA VAL A 341 -12.33 -15.79 -22.01
C VAL A 341 -11.70 -17.09 -21.52
N VAL A 342 -12.38 -18.20 -21.80
CA VAL A 342 -11.85 -19.55 -21.60
C VAL A 342 -11.89 -20.28 -22.92
N THR A 343 -10.75 -20.79 -23.38
CA THR A 343 -10.67 -21.65 -24.57
C THR A 343 -10.31 -23.07 -24.15
N SER A 344 -10.94 -24.08 -24.74
CA SER A 344 -10.64 -25.48 -24.44
C SER A 344 -10.64 -26.38 -25.67
N TYR A 345 -9.81 -27.42 -25.61
CA TYR A 345 -9.88 -28.57 -26.50
C TYR A 345 -9.38 -29.81 -25.75
N ASN A 346 -10.28 -30.73 -25.40
CA ASN A 346 -10.00 -31.95 -24.64
C ASN A 346 -9.36 -31.69 -23.25
N HIS A 347 -9.97 -30.80 -22.46
CA HIS A 347 -9.50 -30.41 -21.12
C HIS A 347 -10.41 -30.93 -19.98
N GLU A 348 -11.04 -32.12 -20.12
CA GLU A 348 -11.95 -32.69 -19.12
C GLU A 348 -11.36 -32.68 -17.70
N SER A 349 -10.06 -32.96 -17.57
CA SER A 349 -9.36 -33.05 -16.29
C SER A 349 -9.17 -31.71 -15.57
N TYR A 350 -9.25 -30.57 -16.27
CA TYR A 350 -8.85 -29.26 -15.74
C TYR A 350 -10.00 -28.25 -15.71
N LEU A 351 -10.95 -28.37 -16.63
CA LEU A 351 -11.94 -27.34 -16.92
C LEU A 351 -12.85 -27.00 -15.72
N ARG A 352 -13.10 -27.97 -14.81
CA ARG A 352 -13.82 -27.71 -13.56
C ARG A 352 -13.10 -26.67 -12.70
N GLN A 353 -11.80 -26.84 -12.49
CA GLN A 353 -10.99 -25.95 -11.65
C GLN A 353 -10.83 -24.57 -12.29
N VAL A 354 -10.76 -24.50 -13.63
CA VAL A 354 -10.81 -23.23 -14.37
C VAL A 354 -12.05 -22.44 -14.00
N PHE A 355 -13.25 -23.02 -14.17
CA PHE A 355 -14.50 -22.33 -13.86
C PHE A 355 -14.61 -21.96 -12.38
N GLU A 356 -14.23 -22.86 -11.46
CA GLU A 356 -14.26 -22.59 -10.02
C GLU A 356 -13.34 -21.41 -9.65
N SER A 357 -12.13 -21.35 -10.21
CA SER A 357 -11.17 -20.25 -9.95
C SER A 357 -11.60 -18.89 -10.50
N ILE A 358 -12.41 -18.88 -11.57
CA ILE A 358 -12.99 -17.65 -12.13
C ILE A 358 -14.23 -17.24 -11.33
N LEU A 359 -15.07 -18.20 -10.93
CA LEU A 359 -16.32 -17.93 -10.21
C LEU A 359 -16.10 -17.47 -8.77
N MET A 360 -14.94 -17.78 -8.16
CA MET A 360 -14.59 -17.32 -6.81
C MET A 360 -14.19 -15.83 -6.76
N GLN A 361 -14.01 -15.17 -7.91
CA GLN A 361 -13.55 -13.78 -7.94
C GLN A 361 -14.55 -12.84 -7.24
N ARG A 362 -14.04 -12.01 -6.31
CA ARG A 362 -14.81 -11.04 -5.54
C ARG A 362 -14.36 -9.60 -5.78
N GLY A 363 -15.28 -8.66 -5.58
CA GLY A 363 -15.06 -7.22 -5.72
C GLY A 363 -16.29 -6.50 -6.28
N PHE A 364 -16.17 -5.19 -6.47
CA PHE A 364 -17.25 -4.34 -7.00
C PHE A 364 -17.17 -4.23 -8.53
N PHE A 365 -17.42 -5.34 -9.24
CA PHE A 365 -17.45 -5.42 -10.70
C PHE A 365 -18.43 -6.51 -11.16
N SER A 366 -18.96 -6.38 -12.37
CA SER A 366 -19.72 -7.46 -13.00
C SER A 366 -18.81 -8.37 -13.83
N LEU A 367 -19.15 -9.67 -13.83
CA LEU A 367 -18.34 -10.72 -14.46
C LEU A 367 -19.19 -11.54 -15.44
N GLU A 368 -18.69 -11.73 -16.65
CA GLU A 368 -19.19 -12.75 -17.58
C GLU A 368 -18.05 -13.67 -18.02
N ILE A 369 -18.36 -14.93 -18.28
CA ILE A 369 -17.43 -15.96 -18.71
C ILE A 369 -17.85 -16.39 -20.11
N ILE A 370 -16.98 -16.19 -21.10
CA ILE A 370 -17.16 -16.65 -22.47
C ILE A 370 -16.28 -17.88 -22.67
N HIS A 371 -16.88 -19.05 -22.57
CA HIS A 371 -16.20 -20.32 -22.82
C HIS A 371 -16.36 -20.74 -24.28
N ALA A 372 -15.27 -20.89 -25.02
CA ALA A 372 -15.26 -21.38 -26.38
C ALA A 372 -14.64 -22.79 -26.43
N ASP A 373 -15.48 -23.79 -26.68
CA ASP A 373 -15.05 -25.18 -26.83
C ASP A 373 -14.75 -25.49 -28.30
N ASP A 374 -13.51 -25.93 -28.58
CA ASP A 374 -13.03 -26.18 -29.94
C ASP A 374 -13.36 -27.60 -30.45
N CYS A 375 -14.61 -28.02 -30.27
CA CYS A 375 -15.08 -29.36 -30.64
C CYS A 375 -14.37 -30.48 -29.84
N SER A 376 -14.35 -30.37 -28.51
CA SER A 376 -13.77 -31.40 -27.65
C SER A 376 -14.46 -32.75 -27.82
N GLN A 377 -13.68 -33.82 -27.82
CA GLN A 377 -14.13 -35.21 -27.96
C GLN A 377 -14.24 -35.93 -26.61
N ASP A 378 -13.73 -35.32 -25.54
CA ASP A 378 -13.87 -35.79 -24.15
C ASP A 378 -15.09 -35.13 -23.46
N LYS A 379 -15.21 -35.25 -22.13
CA LYS A 379 -16.34 -34.65 -21.41
C LYS A 379 -16.23 -33.15 -21.13
N SER A 380 -15.30 -32.42 -21.76
CA SER A 380 -15.17 -30.96 -21.60
C SER A 380 -16.50 -30.25 -21.87
N SER A 381 -17.17 -30.58 -22.98
CA SER A 381 -18.46 -29.99 -23.35
C SER A 381 -19.54 -30.25 -22.29
N THR A 382 -19.58 -31.46 -21.72
CA THR A 382 -20.51 -31.84 -20.64
C THR A 382 -20.25 -31.02 -19.37
N ILE A 383 -18.98 -30.82 -19.00
CA ILE A 383 -18.59 -29.99 -17.86
C ILE A 383 -19.08 -28.56 -18.07
N SER A 384 -18.79 -27.96 -19.23
CA SER A 384 -19.20 -26.59 -19.56
C SER A 384 -20.72 -26.40 -19.54
N SER A 385 -21.47 -27.34 -20.12
CA SER A 385 -22.93 -27.32 -20.06
C SER A 385 -23.44 -27.39 -18.62
N SER A 386 -22.81 -28.18 -17.76
CA SER A 386 -23.21 -28.27 -16.34
C SER A 386 -22.99 -26.95 -15.58
N PHE A 387 -21.87 -26.26 -15.83
CA PHE A 387 -21.59 -24.94 -15.25
C PHE A 387 -22.51 -23.86 -15.82
N LYS A 388 -22.76 -23.88 -17.14
CA LYS A 388 -23.74 -22.99 -17.79
C LYS A 388 -25.13 -23.14 -17.18
N LEU A 389 -25.60 -24.36 -16.92
CA LEU A 389 -26.90 -24.58 -16.28
C LEU A 389 -26.96 -23.96 -14.88
N LYS A 390 -25.90 -24.11 -14.08
CA LYS A 390 -25.82 -23.55 -12.72
C LYS A 390 -25.65 -22.03 -12.68
N HIS A 391 -24.92 -21.48 -13.65
CA HIS A 391 -24.54 -20.06 -13.70
C HIS A 391 -24.97 -19.41 -15.02
N ASN A 392 -26.22 -19.65 -15.42
CA ASN A 392 -26.73 -19.28 -16.76
C ASN A 392 -26.61 -17.79 -17.09
N GLN A 393 -26.66 -16.92 -16.07
CA GLN A 393 -26.52 -15.47 -16.23
C GLN A 393 -25.07 -15.01 -16.39
N LYS A 394 -24.08 -15.81 -15.96
CA LYS A 394 -22.66 -15.45 -16.00
C LYS A 394 -21.89 -16.16 -17.11
N ILE A 395 -22.24 -17.40 -17.45
CA ILE A 395 -21.47 -18.21 -18.39
C ILE A 395 -22.16 -18.22 -19.75
N ARG A 396 -21.41 -18.09 -20.84
CA ARG A 396 -21.84 -18.36 -22.22
C ARG A 396 -20.90 -19.42 -22.77
N VAL A 397 -21.45 -20.46 -23.40
CA VAL A 397 -20.66 -21.54 -24.01
C VAL A 397 -20.86 -21.46 -25.52
N LEU A 398 -19.75 -21.39 -26.25
CA LEU A 398 -19.68 -21.37 -27.70
C LEU A 398 -19.18 -22.74 -28.16
N HIS A 399 -19.93 -23.39 -29.03
CA HIS A 399 -19.59 -24.70 -29.55
C HIS A 399 -19.08 -24.60 -30.99
N SER A 400 -17.93 -25.22 -31.25
CA SER A 400 -17.43 -25.41 -32.61
C SER A 400 -17.95 -26.72 -33.20
N THR A 401 -18.30 -26.72 -34.49
CA THR A 401 -18.65 -27.95 -35.23
C THR A 401 -17.44 -28.73 -35.73
N LYS A 402 -16.25 -28.12 -35.69
CA LYS A 402 -14.95 -28.72 -36.00
C LYS A 402 -13.87 -28.04 -35.17
N ASN A 403 -12.72 -28.71 -34.98
CA ASN A 403 -11.54 -28.08 -34.43
C ASN A 403 -11.02 -27.01 -35.41
N ILE A 404 -11.00 -25.74 -34.98
CA ILE A 404 -10.53 -24.59 -35.77
C ILE A 404 -9.19 -24.04 -35.25
N GLY A 405 -8.68 -24.59 -34.16
CA GLY A 405 -7.44 -24.18 -33.52
C GLY A 405 -7.65 -23.09 -32.47
N MET A 406 -6.69 -23.02 -31.53
CA MET A 406 -6.73 -22.16 -30.36
C MET A 406 -6.98 -20.68 -30.68
N LEU A 407 -6.24 -20.10 -31.63
CA LEU A 407 -6.32 -18.67 -31.94
C LEU A 407 -7.67 -18.27 -32.56
N MET A 408 -8.16 -19.03 -33.53
CA MET A 408 -9.48 -18.79 -34.13
C MET A 408 -10.61 -19.03 -33.13
N ASN A 409 -10.45 -20.01 -32.24
CA ASN A 409 -11.39 -20.25 -31.16
C ASN A 409 -11.42 -19.08 -30.15
N MET A 410 -10.24 -18.52 -29.83
CA MET A 410 -10.10 -17.31 -29.01
C MET A 410 -10.71 -16.08 -29.67
N LYS A 411 -10.50 -15.89 -30.98
CA LYS A 411 -11.11 -14.80 -31.77
C LYS A 411 -12.63 -14.78 -31.65
N ARG A 412 -13.27 -15.94 -31.81
CA ARG A 412 -14.72 -16.11 -31.61
C ARG A 412 -15.14 -15.73 -30.20
N ALA A 413 -14.37 -16.10 -29.18
CA ALA A 413 -14.69 -15.73 -27.80
C ALA A 413 -14.59 -14.21 -27.57
N PHE A 414 -13.58 -13.54 -28.15
CA PHE A 414 -13.44 -12.08 -28.06
C PHE A 414 -14.60 -11.33 -28.71
N GLN A 415 -15.15 -11.84 -29.82
CA GLN A 415 -16.30 -11.24 -30.50
C GLN A 415 -17.58 -11.24 -29.63
N GLU A 416 -17.67 -12.14 -28.66
CA GLU A 416 -18.80 -12.27 -27.74
C GLU A 416 -18.58 -11.54 -26.41
N CYS A 417 -17.39 -10.96 -26.18
CA CYS A 417 -17.08 -10.20 -24.97
C CYS A 417 -17.74 -8.82 -25.01
N SER A 418 -18.42 -8.46 -23.92
CA SER A 418 -19.09 -7.17 -23.75
C SER A 418 -18.55 -6.32 -22.60
N GLY A 419 -17.56 -6.84 -21.86
CA GLY A 419 -16.85 -6.13 -20.82
C GLY A 419 -15.95 -5.02 -21.36
N ASP A 420 -15.61 -4.08 -20.48
CA ASP A 420 -14.63 -3.02 -20.73
C ASP A 420 -13.19 -3.54 -20.59
N TYR A 421 -13.04 -4.61 -19.83
CA TYR A 421 -11.80 -5.33 -19.66
C TYR A 421 -11.98 -6.81 -19.98
N ILE A 422 -10.93 -7.43 -20.49
CA ILE A 422 -10.92 -8.84 -20.85
C ILE A 422 -9.77 -9.52 -20.11
N ALA A 423 -10.10 -10.56 -19.34
CA ALA A 423 -9.13 -11.48 -18.77
C ALA A 423 -9.18 -12.79 -19.57
N ILE A 424 -8.08 -13.54 -19.56
CA ILE A 424 -8.02 -14.86 -20.19
C ILE A 424 -7.63 -15.88 -19.13
N CYS A 425 -8.25 -17.05 -19.17
CA CYS A 425 -7.87 -18.21 -18.37
C CYS A 425 -7.91 -19.42 -19.30
N GLU A 426 -6.74 -19.96 -19.65
CA GLU A 426 -6.63 -21.10 -20.56
C GLU A 426 -7.28 -22.34 -19.93
N GLY A 427 -7.90 -23.20 -20.74
CA GLY A 427 -8.76 -24.28 -20.25
C GLY A 427 -8.04 -25.38 -19.46
N ASP A 428 -6.71 -25.34 -19.44
CA ASP A 428 -5.79 -26.21 -18.70
C ASP A 428 -5.02 -25.46 -17.60
N ASP A 429 -5.42 -24.26 -17.21
CA ASP A 429 -4.82 -23.45 -16.13
C ASP A 429 -5.81 -23.17 -14.98
N TYR A 430 -5.46 -22.30 -14.04
CA TYR A 430 -6.39 -21.76 -13.04
C TYR A 430 -5.84 -20.53 -12.32
N TRP A 431 -6.73 -19.79 -11.66
CA TRP A 431 -6.36 -18.66 -10.81
C TRP A 431 -6.26 -19.07 -9.34
N LEU A 432 -5.26 -18.54 -8.63
CA LEU A 432 -5.06 -18.79 -7.21
C LEU A 432 -5.86 -17.81 -6.36
N SER A 433 -5.80 -16.51 -6.67
CA SER A 433 -6.38 -15.49 -5.80
C SER A 433 -7.82 -15.16 -6.18
N ASP A 434 -8.70 -15.05 -5.19
CA ASP A 434 -10.09 -14.58 -5.31
C ASP A 434 -10.21 -13.07 -5.59
N VAL A 435 -9.11 -12.33 -5.50
CA VAL A 435 -9.03 -10.89 -5.78
C VAL A 435 -8.13 -10.58 -6.98
N LYS A 436 -7.82 -11.55 -7.83
CA LYS A 436 -6.98 -11.35 -9.03
C LYS A 436 -7.55 -10.27 -9.94
N ILE A 437 -8.82 -10.38 -10.31
CA ILE A 437 -9.49 -9.37 -11.18
C ILE A 437 -9.48 -8.00 -10.50
N LEU A 438 -9.77 -7.93 -9.21
CA LEU A 438 -9.81 -6.67 -8.46
C LEU A 438 -8.45 -5.96 -8.45
N LYS A 439 -7.36 -6.71 -8.25
CA LYS A 439 -5.98 -6.19 -8.31
C LYS A 439 -5.62 -5.70 -9.71
N GLN A 440 -6.00 -6.45 -10.75
CA GLN A 440 -5.76 -6.06 -12.13
C GLN A 440 -6.55 -4.81 -12.51
N LEU A 441 -7.83 -4.72 -12.14
CA LEU A 441 -8.65 -3.52 -12.31
C LEU A 441 -8.02 -2.30 -11.61
N ALA A 442 -7.60 -2.44 -10.35
CA ALA A 442 -6.99 -1.35 -9.60
C ALA A 442 -5.74 -0.77 -10.29
N VAL A 443 -4.89 -1.65 -10.84
CA VAL A 443 -3.69 -1.24 -11.59
C VAL A 443 -4.06 -0.53 -12.89
N MET A 444 -5.02 -1.06 -13.64
CA MET A 444 -5.49 -0.45 -14.90
C MET A 444 -6.18 0.90 -14.67
N LEU A 445 -6.95 1.04 -13.59
CA LEU A 445 -7.60 2.30 -13.22
C LEU A 445 -6.57 3.35 -12.79
N LYS A 446 -5.57 2.95 -12.00
CA LYS A 446 -4.53 3.87 -11.50
C LYS A 446 -3.64 4.42 -12.61
N ASN A 447 -3.36 3.63 -13.65
CA ASN A 447 -2.56 4.09 -14.79
C ASN A 447 -3.28 3.88 -16.13
N LYS A 448 -3.86 4.97 -16.63
CA LYS A 448 -4.57 4.98 -17.92
C LYS A 448 -3.67 4.71 -19.12
N ASN A 449 -2.36 4.92 -19.03
CA ASN A 449 -1.43 4.59 -20.12
C ASN A 449 -1.32 3.08 -20.33
N TYR A 450 -1.76 2.25 -19.38
CA TYR A 450 -1.66 0.81 -19.55
C TYR A 450 -2.66 0.28 -20.58
N SER A 451 -2.16 -0.47 -21.55
CA SER A 451 -2.97 -1.21 -22.51
C SER A 451 -3.44 -2.54 -21.92
N MET A 452 -2.59 -3.13 -21.08
CA MET A 452 -2.83 -4.36 -20.33
C MET A 452 -2.00 -4.38 -19.04
N CYS A 453 -2.27 -5.38 -18.19
CA CYS A 453 -1.37 -5.76 -17.11
C CYS A 453 -1.30 -7.28 -16.99
N PHE A 454 -0.28 -7.77 -16.30
CA PHE A 454 -0.14 -9.18 -15.96
C PHE A 454 0.41 -9.36 -14.55
N ASN A 455 0.10 -10.48 -13.91
CA ASN A 455 0.65 -10.84 -12.60
C ASN A 455 1.78 -11.87 -12.73
N TRP A 456 2.56 -12.03 -11.66
CA TRP A 456 3.53 -13.11 -11.57
C TRP A 456 2.80 -14.47 -11.62
N ILE A 457 3.25 -15.38 -12.47
CA ILE A 457 2.64 -16.70 -12.64
C ILE A 457 3.45 -17.81 -11.95
N LEU A 458 2.74 -18.80 -11.41
CA LEU A 458 3.30 -20.03 -10.84
C LEU A 458 3.28 -21.15 -11.88
N LEU A 459 4.39 -21.85 -12.08
CA LEU A 459 4.47 -23.00 -12.99
C LEU A 459 4.19 -24.29 -12.21
N GLU A 460 3.15 -25.04 -12.59
CA GLU A 460 2.83 -26.36 -12.03
C GLU A 460 3.29 -27.48 -12.98
N TYR A 461 4.29 -28.26 -12.58
CA TYR A 461 4.78 -29.39 -13.35
C TYR A 461 3.98 -30.65 -13.01
N ILE A 462 2.98 -30.96 -13.83
CA ILE A 462 2.02 -32.06 -13.57
C ILE A 462 2.71 -33.42 -13.45
N ASN A 463 3.79 -33.64 -14.20
CA ASN A 463 4.51 -34.92 -14.20
C ASN A 463 5.15 -35.27 -12.85
N ASN A 464 5.51 -34.27 -12.03
CA ASN A 464 6.19 -34.48 -10.75
C ASN A 464 5.52 -33.75 -9.56
N GLY A 465 4.44 -33.01 -9.80
CA GLY A 465 3.68 -32.25 -8.80
C GLY A 465 4.42 -31.04 -8.22
N SER A 466 5.50 -30.58 -8.85
CA SER A 466 6.28 -29.44 -8.36
C SER A 466 5.73 -28.10 -8.83
N PHE A 467 5.97 -27.05 -8.03
CA PHE A 467 5.58 -25.68 -8.33
C PHE A 467 6.80 -24.77 -8.32
N ILE A 468 6.95 -23.91 -9.33
CA ILE A 468 8.08 -22.99 -9.44
C ILE A 468 7.56 -21.63 -9.92
N PRO A 469 7.78 -20.53 -9.19
CA PRO A 469 7.43 -19.21 -9.71
C PRO A 469 8.20 -18.88 -10.98
N HIS A 470 7.56 -18.20 -11.93
CA HIS A 470 8.20 -17.93 -13.21
C HIS A 470 9.53 -17.17 -13.00
N PRO A 471 10.69 -17.77 -13.33
CA PRO A 471 11.98 -17.30 -12.83
C PRO A 471 12.40 -15.96 -13.44
N GLN A 472 12.00 -15.68 -14.69
CA GLN A 472 12.29 -14.38 -15.30
C GLN A 472 11.43 -13.26 -14.70
N GLN A 473 10.18 -13.56 -14.32
CA GLN A 473 9.29 -12.58 -13.69
C GLN A 473 9.72 -12.27 -12.25
N ALA A 474 10.31 -13.26 -11.55
CA ALA A 474 10.90 -13.08 -10.23
C ALA A 474 11.98 -11.98 -10.20
N ASN A 475 12.76 -11.92 -11.28
CA ASN A 475 13.87 -10.99 -11.48
C ASN A 475 13.46 -9.67 -12.14
N LEU A 476 12.17 -9.51 -12.49
CA LEU A 476 11.68 -8.29 -13.07
C LEU A 476 11.48 -7.24 -11.95
N ASN A 477 12.35 -6.23 -11.95
CA ASN A 477 12.31 -5.12 -10.99
C ASN A 477 11.46 -3.92 -11.47
N LEU A 478 10.80 -4.07 -12.62
CA LEU A 478 9.97 -3.02 -13.24
C LEU A 478 8.49 -3.24 -12.91
N SER A 479 7.79 -2.17 -12.55
CA SER A 479 6.32 -2.18 -12.39
C SER A 479 5.58 -1.87 -13.69
N SER A 480 6.29 -1.41 -14.71
CA SER A 480 5.80 -1.08 -16.04
C SER A 480 6.79 -1.56 -17.10
N ILE A 481 6.29 -2.10 -18.20
CA ILE A 481 7.06 -2.63 -19.33
C ILE A 481 6.56 -1.92 -20.58
N ASN A 482 7.48 -1.33 -21.35
CA ASN A 482 7.11 -0.66 -22.60
C ASN A 482 7.17 -1.62 -23.80
N PHE A 483 6.80 -1.13 -24.97
CA PHE A 483 6.84 -1.87 -26.23
C PHE A 483 8.23 -2.47 -26.55
N HIS A 484 9.32 -1.73 -26.34
CA HIS A 484 10.67 -2.23 -26.64
C HIS A 484 11.11 -3.35 -25.70
N ASP A 485 10.70 -3.31 -24.44
CA ASP A 485 11.02 -4.34 -23.45
C ASP A 485 10.34 -5.67 -23.81
N ILE A 486 9.04 -5.64 -24.13
CA ILE A 486 8.28 -6.87 -24.46
C ILE A 486 8.70 -7.48 -25.80
N VAL A 487 9.14 -6.67 -26.79
CA VAL A 487 9.68 -7.18 -28.06
C VAL A 487 10.96 -8.00 -27.85
N LYS A 488 11.78 -7.63 -26.86
CA LYS A 488 13.04 -8.33 -26.57
C LYS A 488 12.83 -9.60 -25.77
N THR A 489 11.82 -9.67 -24.91
CA THR A 489 11.66 -10.81 -24.01
C THR A 489 10.18 -11.16 -23.78
N PRO A 490 9.75 -12.41 -24.02
CA PRO A 490 8.39 -12.88 -23.77
C PRO A 490 8.14 -13.09 -22.26
N ILE A 491 8.21 -12.02 -21.48
CA ILE A 491 8.23 -12.04 -20.01
C ILE A 491 6.87 -12.36 -19.38
N THR A 492 5.77 -12.29 -20.13
CA THR A 492 4.41 -12.48 -19.61
C THR A 492 4.09 -13.92 -19.24
N GLY A 493 4.78 -14.91 -19.81
CA GLY A 493 4.61 -16.33 -19.46
C GLY A 493 3.49 -17.00 -20.25
N ASN A 494 2.23 -16.60 -20.03
CA ASN A 494 1.08 -17.04 -20.83
C ASN A 494 -0.13 -16.09 -20.73
N PHE A 495 -1.28 -16.47 -21.31
CA PHE A 495 -2.49 -15.64 -21.28
C PHE A 495 -3.19 -15.65 -19.91
N SER A 496 -3.07 -16.73 -19.13
CA SER A 496 -3.81 -16.92 -17.86
C SER A 496 -3.47 -15.87 -16.78
N CYS A 497 -2.31 -15.23 -16.84
CA CYS A 497 -1.96 -14.10 -15.96
C CYS A 497 -2.31 -12.71 -16.54
N CYS A 498 -2.77 -12.62 -17.79
CA CYS A 498 -2.95 -11.35 -18.48
C CYS A 498 -4.36 -10.75 -18.32
N PHE A 499 -4.45 -9.41 -18.42
CA PHE A 499 -5.68 -8.63 -18.29
C PHE A 499 -5.59 -7.38 -19.16
N TYR A 500 -6.52 -7.20 -20.08
CA TYR A 500 -6.46 -6.22 -21.17
C TYR A 500 -7.62 -5.25 -21.09
N LYS A 501 -7.44 -4.03 -21.62
CA LYS A 501 -8.59 -3.23 -22.04
C LYS A 501 -9.24 -3.88 -23.26
N ALA A 502 -10.57 -3.84 -23.34
CA ALA A 502 -11.30 -4.48 -24.43
C ALA A 502 -11.07 -3.81 -25.80
N ASP A 503 -10.87 -2.50 -25.84
CA ASP A 503 -10.52 -1.76 -27.06
C ASP A 503 -9.15 -2.17 -27.62
N VAL A 504 -8.18 -2.44 -26.76
CA VAL A 504 -6.86 -2.97 -27.13
C VAL A 504 -6.96 -4.34 -27.82
N ILE A 505 -7.88 -5.21 -27.38
CA ILE A 505 -8.12 -6.50 -28.05
C ILE A 505 -8.77 -6.31 -29.43
N ARG A 506 -9.65 -5.32 -29.58
CA ARG A 506 -10.38 -5.06 -30.84
C ARG A 506 -9.47 -4.55 -31.97
N THR A 507 -8.30 -4.04 -31.64
CA THR A 507 -7.32 -3.54 -32.62
C THR A 507 -6.26 -4.57 -33.00
N ILE A 508 -6.29 -5.77 -32.40
CA ILE A 508 -5.42 -6.88 -32.80
C ILE A 508 -5.76 -7.26 -34.25
N PRO A 509 -4.79 -7.26 -35.18
CA PRO A 509 -5.06 -7.52 -36.59
C PRO A 509 -5.69 -8.89 -36.83
N ASP A 510 -6.67 -8.99 -37.72
CA ASP A 510 -7.35 -10.26 -38.02
C ASP A 510 -6.38 -11.38 -38.43
N ILE A 511 -5.35 -11.01 -39.19
CA ILE A 511 -4.29 -11.91 -39.64
C ILE A 511 -3.54 -12.57 -38.47
N TYR A 512 -3.48 -11.94 -37.27
CA TYR A 512 -2.88 -12.56 -36.08
C TYR A 512 -3.50 -13.92 -35.76
N PHE A 513 -4.81 -14.05 -35.91
CA PHE A 513 -5.53 -15.26 -35.53
C PHE A 513 -5.39 -16.40 -36.56
N GLU A 514 -4.87 -16.09 -37.74
CA GLU A 514 -4.64 -17.04 -38.83
C GLU A 514 -3.17 -17.54 -38.87
N GLU A 515 -2.28 -16.85 -38.15
CA GLU A 515 -0.85 -17.10 -38.17
C GLU A 515 -0.43 -18.21 -37.21
N LYS A 516 0.18 -19.28 -37.73
CA LYS A 516 0.63 -20.43 -36.93
C LYS A 516 1.73 -20.10 -35.92
N GLY A 517 2.50 -19.05 -36.18
CA GLY A 517 3.55 -18.53 -35.29
C GLY A 517 3.06 -17.49 -34.29
N ALA A 518 1.79 -17.10 -34.35
CA ALA A 518 1.21 -16.18 -33.38
C ALA A 518 0.99 -16.90 -32.05
N ALA A 519 1.45 -16.29 -30.97
CA ALA A 519 1.33 -16.76 -29.60
C ALA A 519 1.10 -15.57 -28.68
N ASP A 520 0.94 -15.83 -27.39
CA ASP A 520 0.78 -14.84 -26.33
C ASP A 520 1.78 -13.67 -26.42
N TRP A 521 3.05 -13.95 -26.72
CA TRP A 521 4.06 -12.91 -26.90
C TRP A 521 3.67 -11.87 -27.96
N LEU A 522 3.32 -12.29 -29.18
CA LEU A 522 2.99 -11.35 -30.26
C LEU A 522 1.70 -10.60 -29.97
N PHE A 523 0.73 -11.23 -29.30
CA PHE A 523 -0.48 -10.55 -28.83
C PHE A 523 -0.14 -9.41 -27.87
N ASN A 524 0.74 -9.67 -26.91
CA ASN A 524 1.17 -8.70 -25.91
C ASN A 524 2.03 -7.59 -26.51
N VAL A 525 2.82 -7.88 -27.55
CA VAL A 525 3.52 -6.86 -28.35
C VAL A 525 2.52 -5.94 -29.06
N CYS A 526 1.46 -6.48 -29.68
CA CYS A 526 0.41 -5.67 -30.29
C CYS A 526 -0.34 -4.82 -29.24
N ALA A 527 -0.58 -5.36 -28.05
CA ALA A 527 -1.15 -4.60 -26.94
C ALA A 527 -0.22 -3.45 -26.52
N ALA A 528 1.08 -3.70 -26.38
CA ALA A 528 2.07 -2.71 -25.98
C ALA A 528 2.21 -1.52 -26.95
N LYS A 529 1.80 -1.67 -28.22
CA LYS A 529 1.77 -0.55 -29.19
C LYS A 529 0.76 0.53 -28.78
N GLN A 530 -0.25 0.17 -28.00
CA GLN A 530 -1.34 1.06 -27.60
C GLN A 530 -1.14 1.68 -26.21
N GLY A 531 -0.08 1.29 -25.51
CA GLY A 531 0.22 1.76 -24.16
C GLY A 531 1.08 0.75 -23.41
N ASP A 532 1.70 1.19 -22.33
CA ASP A 532 2.60 0.34 -21.53
C ASP A 532 1.86 -0.86 -20.91
N ILE A 533 2.62 -1.80 -20.36
CA ILE A 533 2.12 -2.99 -19.69
C ILE A 533 2.43 -2.90 -18.19
N GLY A 534 1.40 -2.98 -17.34
CA GLY A 534 1.59 -3.06 -15.90
C GLY A 534 2.02 -4.46 -15.42
N PHE A 535 2.99 -4.55 -14.51
CA PHE A 535 3.36 -5.81 -13.84
C PHE A 535 2.93 -5.82 -12.37
N ILE A 536 2.14 -6.83 -11.99
CA ILE A 536 1.72 -7.08 -10.61
C ILE A 536 2.63 -8.15 -10.01
N ARG A 537 3.52 -7.73 -9.11
CA ARG A 537 4.50 -8.61 -8.45
C ARG A 537 3.87 -9.45 -7.33
N GLU A 538 2.83 -10.20 -7.68
CA GLU A 538 2.11 -11.14 -6.83
C GLU A 538 1.75 -12.37 -7.64
N ILE A 539 1.83 -13.54 -7.01
CA ILE A 539 1.45 -14.81 -7.65
C ILE A 539 -0.07 -14.96 -7.55
N LEU A 540 -0.78 -14.77 -8.67
CA LEU A 540 -2.25 -14.80 -8.69
C LEU A 540 -2.84 -15.88 -9.60
N SER A 541 -2.00 -16.54 -10.41
CA SER A 541 -2.41 -17.57 -11.38
C SER A 541 -1.38 -18.68 -11.50
N VAL A 542 -1.82 -19.83 -12.00
CA VAL A 542 -1.00 -21.00 -12.28
C VAL A 542 -1.02 -21.33 -13.77
N TYR A 543 0.16 -21.64 -14.31
CA TYR A 543 0.35 -22.22 -15.64
C TYR A 543 0.75 -23.69 -15.49
N ARG A 544 -0.02 -24.62 -16.07
CA ARG A 544 0.29 -26.05 -16.03
C ARG A 544 1.27 -26.47 -17.13
N ILE A 545 2.30 -27.18 -16.71
CA ILE A 545 3.32 -27.77 -17.56
C ILE A 545 3.08 -29.28 -17.65
N HIS A 546 2.64 -29.75 -18.83
CA HIS A 546 2.37 -31.16 -19.10
C HIS A 546 2.66 -31.57 -20.54
N ASN A 547 2.83 -32.87 -20.78
CA ASN A 547 3.22 -33.44 -22.09
C ASN A 547 2.21 -33.20 -23.23
N LYS A 548 0.95 -32.90 -22.93
CA LYS A 548 -0.09 -32.56 -23.92
C LYS A 548 -0.19 -31.06 -24.22
N GLY A 549 0.69 -30.23 -23.63
CA GLY A 549 0.59 -28.78 -23.75
C GLY A 549 1.00 -28.29 -25.14
N GLN A 550 0.36 -27.22 -25.64
CA GLN A 550 0.63 -26.64 -26.97
C GLN A 550 2.05 -26.11 -27.14
N TRP A 551 2.70 -25.77 -26.03
CA TRP A 551 4.09 -25.30 -25.95
C TRP A 551 4.96 -26.22 -25.08
N SER A 552 4.54 -26.44 -23.82
CA SER A 552 5.27 -27.24 -22.83
C SER A 552 5.40 -28.72 -23.18
N GLY A 553 4.55 -29.24 -24.07
CA GLY A 553 4.63 -30.62 -24.58
C GLY A 553 5.56 -30.80 -25.78
N LEU A 554 6.08 -29.72 -26.37
CA LEU A 554 6.97 -29.77 -27.54
C LEU A 554 8.42 -30.06 -27.15
N ASP A 555 9.14 -30.77 -28.02
CA ASP A 555 10.59 -30.87 -27.94
C ASP A 555 11.28 -29.54 -28.29
N ILE A 556 12.56 -29.43 -27.94
CA ILE A 556 13.35 -28.20 -28.12
C ILE A 556 13.48 -27.78 -29.58
N ILE A 557 13.45 -28.72 -30.53
CA ILE A 557 13.59 -28.40 -31.96
C ILE A 557 12.31 -27.72 -32.44
N LYS A 558 11.16 -28.30 -32.13
CA LYS A 558 9.84 -27.72 -32.47
C LYS A 558 9.58 -26.38 -31.77
N GLN A 559 10.06 -26.22 -30.54
CA GLN A 559 10.00 -24.92 -29.84
C GLN A 559 10.81 -23.85 -30.60
N LYS A 560 12.02 -24.19 -31.05
CA LYS A 560 12.85 -23.28 -31.85
C LYS A 560 12.22 -22.95 -33.21
N GLU A 561 11.62 -23.93 -33.87
CA GLU A 561 10.86 -23.70 -35.12
C GLU A 561 9.71 -22.71 -34.90
N LYS A 562 8.90 -22.90 -33.85
CA LYS A 562 7.83 -21.98 -33.49
C LYS A 562 8.35 -20.57 -33.17
N ILE A 563 9.48 -20.45 -32.48
CA ILE A 563 10.12 -19.14 -32.24
C ILE A 563 10.52 -18.48 -33.56
N GLY A 564 11.12 -19.24 -34.49
CA GLY A 564 11.45 -18.74 -35.83
C GLY A 564 10.22 -18.20 -36.56
N MET A 565 9.12 -18.96 -36.55
CA MET A 565 7.85 -18.53 -37.12
C MET A 565 7.29 -17.27 -36.44
N ALA A 566 7.37 -17.19 -35.11
CA ALA A 566 6.92 -16.01 -34.36
C ALA A 566 7.74 -14.76 -34.74
N LYS A 567 9.06 -14.90 -34.90
CA LYS A 567 9.93 -13.82 -35.38
C LYS A 567 9.52 -13.39 -36.79
N ASP A 568 9.30 -14.33 -37.72
CA ASP A 568 8.87 -14.02 -39.09
C ASP A 568 7.49 -13.34 -39.14
N THR A 569 6.56 -13.74 -38.27
CA THR A 569 5.27 -13.07 -38.14
C THR A 569 5.44 -11.66 -37.57
N PHE A 570 6.27 -11.47 -36.55
CA PHE A 570 6.60 -10.14 -36.02
C PHE A 570 7.16 -9.22 -37.12
N ARG A 571 8.10 -9.71 -37.96
CA ARG A 571 8.66 -8.95 -39.10
C ARG A 571 7.58 -8.41 -40.03
N ARG A 572 6.55 -9.22 -40.29
CA ARG A 572 5.44 -8.86 -41.17
C ARG A 572 4.47 -7.86 -40.54
N PHE A 573 4.32 -7.91 -39.22
CA PHE A 573 3.44 -7.00 -38.47
C PHE A 573 4.07 -5.63 -38.21
N PHE A 574 5.40 -5.59 -38.11
CA PHE A 574 6.17 -4.38 -37.77
C PHE A 574 7.35 -4.18 -38.74
N PRO A 575 7.11 -4.05 -40.06
CA PRO A 575 8.17 -3.94 -41.07
C PRO A 575 9.06 -2.71 -40.88
N GLU A 576 8.52 -1.63 -40.32
CA GLU A 576 9.22 -0.36 -40.07
C GLU A 576 10.24 -0.41 -38.92
N MET A 577 10.24 -1.45 -38.09
CA MET A 577 11.08 -1.53 -36.88
C MET A 577 12.39 -2.31 -37.07
N TYR A 578 12.84 -2.53 -38.32
CA TYR A 578 14.07 -3.26 -38.63
C TYR A 578 15.34 -2.38 -38.57
N PRO A 579 16.30 -2.76 -37.72
CA PRO A 579 17.58 -3.21 -38.26
C PRO A 579 18.09 -4.48 -37.54
N GLU A 580 18.49 -5.49 -38.31
CA GLU A 580 19.49 -6.57 -38.03
C GLU A 580 19.72 -7.12 -36.60
N ASP A 581 18.81 -6.95 -35.64
CA ASP A 581 19.03 -7.36 -34.25
C ASP A 581 18.57 -8.81 -34.03
N SER A 582 19.54 -9.69 -33.78
CA SER A 582 19.30 -11.11 -33.51
C SER A 582 18.47 -11.38 -32.25
N SER A 583 18.33 -10.38 -31.35
CA SER A 583 17.75 -10.53 -30.02
C SER A 583 16.21 -10.48 -29.94
N ILE A 584 15.48 -10.32 -31.05
CA ILE A 584 14.01 -10.23 -31.05
C ILE A 584 13.40 -11.55 -30.59
N GLY A 585 12.52 -11.51 -29.59
CA GLY A 585 11.85 -12.69 -29.05
C GLY A 585 12.80 -13.76 -28.52
N ASP A 586 14.07 -13.40 -28.26
CA ASP A 586 15.00 -14.33 -27.63
C ASP A 586 14.56 -14.53 -26.18
N VAL A 587 14.33 -15.80 -25.84
CA VAL A 587 14.39 -16.20 -24.45
C VAL A 587 15.83 -15.97 -24.05
N ILE A 588 16.09 -14.92 -23.25
CA ILE A 588 17.31 -14.89 -22.45
C ILE A 588 17.17 -16.05 -21.47
N LEU A 589 17.54 -17.25 -21.93
CA LEU A 589 17.99 -18.32 -21.07
C LEU A 589 19.21 -17.70 -20.38
N PRO A 590 19.26 -17.63 -19.04
CA PRO A 590 20.49 -17.25 -18.39
C PRO A 590 21.56 -18.22 -18.89
N THR A 591 22.47 -17.71 -19.71
CA THR A 591 23.70 -18.36 -20.13
C THR A 591 24.47 -18.65 -18.85
N LYS A 592 24.31 -19.87 -18.33
CA LYS A 592 24.77 -20.30 -17.01
C LYS A 592 24.23 -19.41 -15.88
N ILE A 593 23.37 -19.97 -15.04
CA ILE A 593 23.41 -19.59 -13.63
C ILE A 593 24.78 -20.06 -13.14
N ASP A 594 25.75 -19.16 -13.16
CA ASP A 594 26.97 -19.35 -12.41
C ASP A 594 26.57 -19.23 -10.94
N LEU A 595 26.39 -20.37 -10.27
CA LEU A 595 26.13 -20.45 -8.83
C LEU A 595 27.32 -19.91 -8.00
N SER A 596 28.38 -19.41 -8.63
CA SER A 596 29.56 -18.79 -8.01
C SER A 596 29.55 -17.26 -7.92
N ILE A 597 28.43 -16.56 -8.20
CA ILE A 597 28.39 -15.11 -7.97
C ILE A 597 28.34 -14.80 -6.45
N ASN A 598 29.54 -14.59 -5.92
CA ASN A 598 29.89 -13.97 -4.65
C ASN A 598 29.47 -12.49 -4.60
N ASN A 599 28.17 -12.20 -4.73
CA ASN A 599 27.63 -10.91 -4.32
C ASN A 599 26.38 -11.13 -3.47
N SER A 600 26.37 -10.48 -2.32
CA SER A 600 25.32 -10.51 -1.32
C SER A 600 23.94 -10.19 -1.91
N MET A 601 23.16 -11.20 -2.25
CA MET A 601 21.71 -11.06 -2.28
C MET A 601 21.21 -10.99 -0.83
N LYS A 602 20.88 -9.78 -0.38
CA LYS A 602 20.01 -9.60 0.78
C LYS A 602 18.61 -10.00 0.35
N PHE A 603 18.07 -11.07 0.92
CA PHE A 603 16.66 -11.42 0.75
C PHE A 603 15.84 -10.60 1.74
N ASN A 604 14.97 -9.73 1.24
CA ASN A 604 13.90 -9.16 2.04
C ASN A 604 12.78 -10.19 2.12
N ILE A 605 12.55 -10.73 3.32
CA ILE A 605 11.47 -11.70 3.62
C ILE A 605 10.17 -10.89 3.83
N ASP A 606 9.78 -10.12 2.82
CA ASP A 606 8.68 -9.17 2.97
C ASP A 606 7.31 -9.79 2.67
N ARG A 607 7.24 -11.03 2.17
CA ARG A 607 5.97 -11.70 1.79
C ARG A 607 6.00 -13.20 2.08
N LEU A 608 5.03 -13.63 2.90
CA LEU A 608 4.62 -15.02 3.14
C LEU A 608 3.17 -15.11 2.66
N MET A 609 2.92 -15.84 1.57
CA MET A 609 1.56 -16.12 1.09
C MET A 609 1.20 -17.58 1.40
N ILE A 610 0.03 -17.79 2.00
CA ILE A 610 -0.51 -19.13 2.26
C ILE A 610 -1.89 -19.21 1.62
N GLN A 611 -2.10 -20.21 0.76
CA GLN A 611 -3.37 -20.47 0.11
C GLN A 611 -3.53 -21.97 -0.18
N ASP A 612 -4.64 -22.58 0.24
CA ASP A 612 -5.06 -23.95 -0.15
C ASP A 612 -3.93 -25.01 -0.14
N TYR A 613 -3.26 -25.19 1.01
CA TYR A 613 -2.13 -26.12 1.21
C TYR A 613 -0.77 -25.70 0.63
N TYR A 614 -0.66 -24.50 0.09
CA TYR A 614 0.58 -23.98 -0.46
C TYR A 614 1.18 -22.89 0.44
N VAL A 615 2.49 -22.96 0.68
CA VAL A 615 3.26 -21.95 1.45
C VAL A 615 4.31 -21.34 0.54
N GLU A 616 4.27 -20.03 0.31
CA GLU A 616 5.27 -19.30 -0.47
C GLU A 616 6.31 -18.63 0.46
N ILE A 617 7.59 -19.00 0.33
CA ILE A 617 8.71 -18.39 1.06
C ILE A 617 9.75 -17.93 0.05
N SER A 618 9.95 -16.61 -0.06
CA SER A 618 11.00 -16.03 -0.92
C SER A 618 10.96 -16.55 -2.36
N GLY A 619 9.76 -16.70 -2.94
CA GLY A 619 9.60 -17.25 -4.29
C GLY A 619 9.67 -18.77 -4.39
N TRP A 620 9.46 -19.52 -3.31
CA TRP A 620 9.35 -20.99 -3.34
C TRP A 620 8.02 -21.44 -2.75
N VAL A 621 7.23 -22.21 -3.51
CA VAL A 621 5.90 -22.67 -3.11
C VAL A 621 5.94 -24.14 -2.69
N PHE A 622 5.60 -24.43 -1.43
CA PHE A 622 5.60 -25.78 -0.85
C PHE A 622 4.17 -26.31 -0.70
N LYS A 623 3.88 -27.51 -1.22
CA LYS A 623 2.60 -28.21 -1.03
C LYS A 623 2.64 -29.04 0.25
N VAL A 624 1.70 -28.82 1.16
CA VAL A 624 1.51 -29.66 2.34
C VAL A 624 0.72 -30.90 1.92
N GLY A 625 1.31 -32.08 2.09
CA GLY A 625 0.73 -33.35 1.64
C GLY A 625 -0.57 -33.71 2.38
N GLU A 626 -1.54 -34.25 1.63
CA GLU A 626 -2.73 -34.88 2.17
C GLU A 626 -2.36 -36.25 2.78
N ASN A 627 -2.81 -36.52 4.01
CA ASN A 627 -2.55 -37.71 4.85
C ASN A 627 -1.40 -37.59 5.86
N CYS A 628 -1.60 -36.80 6.90
CA CYS A 628 -0.90 -36.99 8.17
C CYS A 628 -1.91 -37.52 9.20
N HIS A 629 -1.86 -38.81 9.54
CA HIS A 629 -2.72 -39.37 10.59
C HIS A 629 -2.17 -39.07 11.98
N ALA A 630 -3.04 -38.96 12.98
CA ALA A 630 -2.73 -38.50 14.34
C ALA A 630 -1.72 -39.39 15.12
N ASN A 631 -1.39 -40.57 14.62
CA ASN A 631 -0.41 -41.48 15.23
C ASN A 631 0.88 -41.66 14.43
N ASP A 632 1.02 -40.98 13.29
CA ASP A 632 2.25 -41.03 12.52
C ASP A 632 3.31 -40.15 13.19
N LYS A 633 4.50 -40.71 13.41
CA LYS A 633 5.67 -39.93 13.81
C LYS A 633 6.08 -39.08 12.61
N ILE A 634 5.48 -37.89 12.49
CA ILE A 634 5.76 -36.95 11.40
C ILE A 634 7.23 -36.52 11.51
N ARG A 635 7.97 -36.72 10.41
CA ARG A 635 9.38 -36.31 10.27
C ARG A 635 9.50 -35.35 9.10
N ILE A 636 10.29 -34.30 9.26
CA ILE A 636 10.69 -33.42 8.14
C ILE A 636 11.89 -34.08 7.47
N LEU A 637 11.85 -34.27 6.15
CA LEU A 637 12.93 -34.88 5.36
C LEU A 637 13.66 -33.80 4.55
N LEU A 638 14.99 -33.79 4.63
CA LEU A 638 15.84 -33.06 3.70
C LEU A 638 16.26 -34.05 2.60
N VAL A 639 15.94 -33.79 1.34
CA VAL A 639 16.29 -34.67 0.21
C VAL A 639 17.26 -33.96 -0.74
N ASP A 640 18.17 -34.73 -1.36
CA ASP A 640 19.02 -34.21 -2.43
C ASP A 640 18.28 -34.16 -3.77
N SER A 641 18.94 -33.61 -4.80
CA SER A 641 18.42 -33.48 -6.17
C SER A 641 18.04 -34.81 -6.83
N ASN A 642 18.47 -35.94 -6.26
CA ASN A 642 18.15 -37.29 -6.73
C ASN A 642 17.08 -37.96 -5.85
N GLY A 643 16.46 -37.23 -4.91
CA GLY A 643 15.42 -37.73 -4.02
C GLY A 643 15.93 -38.52 -2.81
N ASN A 644 17.24 -38.55 -2.56
CA ASN A 644 17.79 -39.29 -1.42
C ASN A 644 17.69 -38.46 -0.15
N VAL A 645 17.10 -39.03 0.90
CA VAL A 645 16.98 -38.40 2.22
C VAL A 645 18.37 -38.25 2.86
N LYS A 646 18.77 -36.99 3.11
CA LYS A 646 20.01 -36.62 3.79
C LYS A 646 19.85 -36.42 5.29
N LYS A 647 18.69 -35.97 5.76
CA LYS A 647 18.43 -35.78 7.21
C LYS A 647 16.94 -35.87 7.54
N SER A 648 16.62 -36.29 8.76
CA SER A 648 15.24 -36.29 9.25
C SER A 648 15.12 -35.92 10.73
N ALA A 649 14.09 -35.15 11.10
CA ALA A 649 13.83 -34.74 12.49
C ALA A 649 12.35 -34.91 12.88
N PRO A 650 12.05 -35.30 14.13
CA PRO A 650 10.68 -35.48 14.61
C PRO A 650 9.98 -34.13 14.93
N ALA A 651 8.68 -34.03 14.64
CA ALA A 651 7.84 -32.89 15.01
C ALA A 651 7.02 -33.16 16.29
N LYS A 652 6.68 -32.14 17.09
CA LYS A 652 5.88 -32.25 18.33
C LYS A 652 4.77 -31.19 18.39
N ILE A 653 3.59 -31.58 18.88
CA ILE A 653 2.34 -30.78 18.92
C ILE A 653 2.21 -30.03 20.26
N ILE A 654 1.63 -28.80 20.26
CA ILE A 654 1.32 -27.99 21.47
C ILE A 654 -0.04 -27.27 21.31
N GLU A 655 -0.84 -27.13 22.39
CA GLU A 655 -2.23 -26.60 22.40
C GLU A 655 -2.38 -25.09 22.77
N ARG A 656 -3.48 -24.45 22.32
CA ARG A 656 -3.79 -23.00 22.49
C ARG A 656 -5.24 -22.72 22.97
N PRO A 657 -5.46 -22.33 24.25
CA PRO A 657 -6.79 -22.23 24.87
C PRO A 657 -7.68 -21.05 24.46
N ASP A 658 -7.12 -20.02 23.85
CA ASP A 658 -7.82 -18.79 23.43
C ASP A 658 -8.69 -19.02 22.16
N VAL A 659 -8.24 -19.90 21.27
CA VAL A 659 -8.96 -20.32 20.07
C VAL A 659 -10.16 -21.19 20.41
N ASP A 660 -10.01 -22.07 21.41
CA ASP A 660 -11.11 -22.90 21.94
C ASP A 660 -12.24 -22.07 22.54
N ARG A 661 -11.91 -20.96 23.21
CA ARG A 661 -12.92 -20.09 23.84
C ARG A 661 -13.82 -19.39 22.81
N TYR A 662 -13.27 -19.04 21.64
CA TYR A 662 -14.03 -18.47 20.53
C TYR A 662 -14.88 -19.52 19.82
N ALA A 663 -14.32 -20.72 19.57
CA ALA A 663 -15.03 -21.83 18.93
C ALA A 663 -16.23 -22.32 19.76
N LYS A 664 -16.11 -22.42 21.09
CA LYS A 664 -17.22 -22.78 22.00
C LYS A 664 -18.36 -21.76 22.01
N LYS A 665 -18.08 -20.48 21.74
CA LYS A 665 -19.08 -19.41 21.70
C LYS A 665 -19.87 -19.41 20.38
N THR A 666 -19.23 -19.80 19.29
CA THR A 666 -19.81 -19.79 17.93
C THR A 666 -20.49 -21.11 17.57
N TYR A 667 -20.04 -22.25 18.10
CA TYR A 667 -20.59 -23.58 17.82
C TYR A 667 -20.79 -24.40 19.12
N PRO A 668 -21.86 -24.12 19.90
CA PRO A 668 -22.02 -24.62 21.27
C PRO A 668 -22.25 -26.14 21.39
N SER A 669 -22.50 -26.82 20.27
CA SER A 669 -22.88 -28.24 20.20
C SER A 669 -21.69 -29.20 20.09
N TYR A 670 -20.46 -28.71 19.98
CA TYR A 670 -19.23 -29.51 19.82
C TYR A 670 -18.49 -29.69 21.15
N LYS A 671 -17.87 -30.86 21.39
CA LYS A 671 -17.25 -31.21 22.68
C LYS A 671 -15.76 -30.83 22.72
N GLU A 672 -15.22 -30.72 23.94
CA GLU A 672 -13.88 -30.21 24.28
C GLU A 672 -12.68 -30.99 23.68
N ASN A 673 -12.92 -32.06 22.91
CA ASN A 673 -11.89 -32.84 22.21
C ASN A 673 -12.12 -32.94 20.68
N ASP A 674 -13.12 -32.23 20.16
CA ASP A 674 -13.38 -32.17 18.71
C ASP A 674 -12.46 -31.15 18.01
N TYR A 675 -11.72 -30.33 18.78
CA TYR A 675 -10.76 -29.34 18.29
C TYR A 675 -9.35 -29.93 18.26
N ARG A 676 -8.72 -29.96 17.08
CA ARG A 676 -7.32 -30.38 16.92
C ARG A 676 -6.45 -29.19 16.53
N CYS A 677 -5.61 -28.74 17.46
CA CYS A 677 -4.54 -27.79 17.19
C CYS A 677 -3.27 -28.56 16.78
N SER A 678 -2.73 -28.30 15.59
CA SER A 678 -1.40 -28.79 15.21
C SER A 678 -0.57 -27.63 14.67
N GLY A 679 0.14 -26.95 15.56
CA GLY A 679 1.21 -26.03 15.18
C GLY A 679 2.49 -26.80 14.82
N PHE A 680 3.24 -26.30 13.85
CA PHE A 680 4.59 -26.78 13.55
C PHE A 680 5.61 -25.73 13.99
N LYS A 681 6.68 -26.17 14.67
CA LYS A 681 7.89 -25.36 14.89
C LYS A 681 8.97 -25.92 13.99
N SER A 682 9.45 -25.14 13.03
CA SER A 682 10.65 -25.48 12.25
C SER A 682 11.72 -24.41 12.44
N THR A 683 12.97 -24.82 12.34
CA THR A 683 14.16 -23.98 12.52
C THR A 683 14.97 -24.14 11.25
N ILE A 684 15.13 -23.08 10.46
CA ILE A 684 15.95 -23.12 9.24
C ILE A 684 17.26 -22.42 9.58
N PRO A 685 18.39 -23.15 9.70
CA PRO A 685 19.69 -22.50 9.81
C PRO A 685 20.04 -21.88 8.45
N ILE A 686 20.25 -20.58 8.42
CA ILE A 686 20.85 -19.87 7.28
C ILE A 686 22.28 -19.54 7.71
N GLU A 687 23.28 -20.22 7.15
CA GLU A 687 24.68 -19.88 7.40
C GLU A 687 25.12 -18.73 6.50
N LYS A 688 25.38 -17.57 7.11
CA LYS A 688 26.48 -16.70 6.69
C LYS A 688 26.94 -15.81 7.84
N TYR A 689 28.22 -15.93 8.21
CA TYR A 689 28.95 -15.09 9.18
C TYR A 689 28.57 -15.20 10.66
N GLY A 690 28.48 -16.43 11.21
CA GLY A 690 28.67 -16.65 12.65
C GLY A 690 27.55 -16.18 13.59
N GLU A 691 26.49 -15.54 13.11
CA GLU A 691 25.26 -15.26 13.88
C GLU A 691 24.04 -15.92 13.20
N GLN A 692 23.20 -16.58 14.00
CA GLN A 692 22.07 -17.39 13.56
C GLN A 692 20.77 -16.59 13.65
N LEU A 693 20.07 -16.40 12.53
CA LEU A 693 18.71 -15.86 12.49
C LEU A 693 17.68 -17.00 12.44
N TYR A 694 16.58 -16.82 13.18
CA TYR A 694 15.53 -17.82 13.39
C TYR A 694 14.18 -17.29 12.93
N ILE A 695 13.45 -18.08 12.14
CA ILE A 695 12.08 -17.74 11.69
C ILE A 695 11.11 -18.82 12.15
N ALA A 696 10.01 -18.42 12.79
CA ALA A 696 8.89 -19.28 13.14
C ALA A 696 7.65 -18.90 12.29
N VAL A 697 6.95 -19.91 11.76
CA VAL A 697 5.70 -19.72 10.98
C VAL A 697 4.57 -20.49 11.66
N TYR A 698 3.46 -19.82 11.97
CA TYR A 698 2.28 -20.42 12.59
C TYR A 698 1.14 -20.52 11.57
N ILE A 699 0.51 -21.69 11.43
CA ILE A 699 -0.66 -21.91 10.58
C ILE A 699 -1.76 -22.53 11.44
N ILE A 700 -2.92 -21.88 11.53
CA ILE A 700 -4.09 -22.37 12.26
C ILE A 700 -5.19 -22.72 11.26
N ARG A 701 -5.75 -23.93 11.35
CA ARG A 701 -6.94 -24.35 10.61
C ARG A 701 -8.01 -24.82 11.59
N VAL A 702 -9.23 -24.30 11.44
CA VAL A 702 -10.40 -24.75 12.23
C VAL A 702 -11.08 -25.88 11.46
N SER A 703 -11.31 -27.04 12.10
CA SER A 703 -11.93 -28.17 11.40
C SER A 703 -13.40 -27.91 11.10
N GLY A 704 -13.81 -28.13 9.85
CA GLY A 704 -15.20 -27.95 9.40
C GLY A 704 -15.49 -26.59 8.76
N THR A 705 -14.50 -25.70 8.67
CA THR A 705 -14.58 -24.45 7.89
C THR A 705 -13.34 -24.28 6.98
N ASN A 706 -13.39 -23.28 6.09
CA ASN A 706 -12.31 -22.94 5.15
C ASN A 706 -11.40 -21.79 5.64
N ASP A 707 -11.48 -21.37 6.92
CA ASP A 707 -10.73 -20.21 7.40
C ASP A 707 -9.33 -20.57 7.93
N VAL A 708 -8.35 -19.73 7.62
CA VAL A 708 -6.92 -19.84 8.00
C VAL A 708 -6.44 -18.54 8.65
N ALA A 709 -5.73 -18.64 9.77
CA ALA A 709 -5.08 -17.48 10.41
C ALA A 709 -3.57 -17.72 10.61
N ILE A 710 -2.77 -16.67 10.39
CA ILE A 710 -1.29 -16.67 10.41
C ILE A 710 -0.78 -15.49 11.25
N SER A 711 0.27 -15.72 12.03
CA SER A 711 1.03 -14.69 12.75
C SER A 711 2.53 -14.94 12.58
N THR A 712 3.35 -13.89 12.57
CA THR A 712 4.81 -13.94 12.45
C THR A 712 5.48 -13.11 13.55
N SER A 713 6.67 -13.51 14.01
CA SER A 713 7.50 -12.70 14.92
C SER A 713 8.98 -12.99 14.64
N ILE A 714 9.79 -11.93 14.57
CA ILE A 714 11.25 -11.98 14.38
C ILE A 714 11.89 -11.75 15.75
N TYR A 715 12.88 -12.57 16.12
CA TYR A 715 13.68 -12.35 17.32
C TYR A 715 15.16 -12.26 16.92
N ASN A 716 15.85 -11.26 17.46
CA ASN A 716 17.32 -11.27 17.58
C ASN A 716 17.67 -11.87 18.93
N PHE A 717 18.69 -12.72 18.96
CA PHE A 717 19.41 -13.08 20.19
C PHE A 717 20.86 -12.64 20.06
#